data_AF-A0A0E3SD80-F1
#
_entry.id   AF-A0A0E3SD80-F1
#
_cell.length_a   1.000
_cell.length_b   1.000
_cell.length_c   1.000
_cell.angle_alpha   90.00
_cell.angle_beta   90.00
_cell.angle_gamma   90.00
#
_symmetry.space_group_name_H-M   'P 1'
#
loop_
_entity.id
_entity.type
_entity.pdbx_description
1 polymer ?
#
loop_
_entity_poly.entity_id
_entity_poly.type
_entity_poly.pdbx_seq_one_letter_code
_entity_poly.pdbx_strand_id
1 'polypeptide(L)'
;MIRRSVFANRKIKAKVTSFIFLTVLIFSLGSIPGAATETNNQELMAQVFAAAEEDLGVLGPEDALIITDLGSPAESYVFLDSFYSEFYGRDLKYTDNLLVVQNARNAPLWFAFFDKPSGNCTYIEVSYGENNEISYQVTENIDFDVLSEGPESVAAWNEKVNSKVFDGREFAILTICNAWATGDLDYELMQCLEIHNHFCPGVSSGFVLANWMEENYPLEEGVSYTVFSCPNWCKEDVFIKRWDATPGKGGIFVSALTDEEIEAIGNSPAGIFVVTDKNAGTTKAVVLGFDFDVVNEKCGAKEDDPAWVSKYLMDLWLMDRDNWDEKGLVTKIAVIDIDKDTLSEMKRAGSNPYEVLGLLNSTGNVNPPVDNKELMAQVFAAAEKELGTLEPENTFVLTDMGTPAESDVFLNDFYSEFYERELQYTKNLLVVQNARNAPLWFAFFDKSSGNCTYIEVSYGEKNEISYQVTENIDFDVLSENEESVAAWNEKVNSKVFDGREFAILTICNAWATGDFDYELMQCLEIHNHFCPGVSSGFVLANWMEENYPLEEGVSYTVFSSPQWCKDDVFLTRWDATPGKGGIWVSELPDEEIEAINDSLAGIFVVKDKNAGTLKAVVLGYNSDTVSERCGAKEDDPSWVSKYQKDLWLMNPENWDGLVTEIAVIDIDEATLNEMEQADTNPYEVLGLLNSSGSVST
;
A
#
# COMPACT_ATOMS: atom_id res chain seq x y z
N MET A 1 -9.87 9.23 -88.73
CA MET A 1 -9.15 8.07 -88.16
C MET A 1 -8.99 8.31 -86.66
N ILE A 2 -9.98 7.93 -85.84
CA ILE A 2 -10.00 8.15 -84.39
C ILE A 2 -10.63 6.91 -83.74
N ARG A 3 -10.00 6.33 -82.72
CA ARG A 3 -10.60 5.29 -81.85
C ARG A 3 -10.75 5.87 -80.44
N ARG A 4 -11.91 5.65 -79.81
CA ARG A 4 -12.23 6.09 -78.45
C ARG A 4 -12.03 4.98 -77.42
N SER A 5 -12.01 5.37 -76.15
CA SER A 5 -11.62 4.55 -75.00
C SER A 5 -12.64 3.49 -74.57
N VAL A 6 -12.11 2.34 -74.16
CA VAL A 6 -12.68 1.36 -73.22
C VAL A 6 -11.50 0.86 -72.36
N PHE A 7 -11.76 0.22 -71.20
CA PHE A 7 -10.77 -0.27 -70.21
C PHE A 7 -10.12 0.75 -69.26
N ALA A 8 -10.93 1.64 -68.66
CA ALA A 8 -10.53 2.43 -67.50
C ALA A 8 -11.64 2.55 -66.43
N ASN A 9 -12.41 1.48 -66.15
CA ASN A 9 -13.51 1.55 -65.17
C ASN A 9 -13.92 0.23 -64.49
N ARG A 10 -13.03 -0.76 -64.35
CA ARG A 10 -13.37 -2.07 -63.73
C ARG A 10 -12.47 -2.53 -62.56
N LYS A 11 -11.29 -1.94 -62.35
CA LYS A 11 -10.45 -2.21 -61.16
C LYS A 11 -10.70 -1.27 -59.97
N ILE A 12 -11.16 -0.04 -60.21
CA ILE A 12 -11.39 0.95 -59.13
C ILE A 12 -12.60 0.56 -58.28
N LYS A 13 -13.74 0.21 -58.90
CA LYS A 13 -14.96 -0.15 -58.17
C LYS A 13 -14.76 -1.30 -57.19
N ALA A 14 -13.98 -2.32 -57.53
CA ALA A 14 -13.72 -3.46 -56.65
C ALA A 14 -12.99 -3.06 -55.36
N LYS A 15 -11.94 -2.22 -55.44
CA LYS A 15 -11.26 -1.69 -54.24
C LYS A 15 -12.19 -0.80 -53.41
N VAL A 16 -12.97 0.07 -54.04
CA VAL A 16 -13.90 0.97 -53.32
C VAL A 16 -15.00 0.18 -52.61
N THR A 17 -15.56 -0.87 -53.22
CA THR A 17 -16.56 -1.71 -52.53
C THR A 17 -15.96 -2.52 -51.39
N SER A 18 -14.74 -3.06 -51.50
CA SER A 18 -14.08 -3.73 -50.38
C SER A 18 -13.73 -2.75 -49.25
N PHE A 19 -13.31 -1.53 -49.56
CA PHE A 19 -12.99 -0.54 -48.53
C PHE A 19 -14.25 -0.08 -47.76
N ILE A 20 -15.37 0.14 -48.46
CA ILE A 20 -16.65 0.49 -47.84
C ILE A 20 -17.22 -0.67 -47.02
N PHE A 21 -17.10 -1.92 -47.47
CA PHE A 21 -17.51 -3.06 -46.64
C PHE A 21 -16.59 -3.26 -45.43
N LEU A 22 -15.29 -2.96 -45.54
CA LEU A 22 -14.37 -3.06 -44.41
C LEU A 22 -14.64 -1.97 -43.37
N THR A 23 -14.85 -0.71 -43.77
CA THR A 23 -15.23 0.35 -42.80
C THR A 23 -16.62 0.13 -42.23
N VAL A 24 -17.60 -0.36 -42.99
CA VAL A 24 -18.92 -0.72 -42.42
C VAL A 24 -18.82 -1.91 -41.46
N LEU A 25 -17.92 -2.88 -41.70
CA LEU A 25 -17.69 -3.96 -40.74
C LEU A 25 -17.07 -3.43 -39.44
N ILE A 26 -16.04 -2.58 -39.53
CA ILE A 26 -15.37 -1.93 -38.39
C ILE A 26 -16.35 -1.02 -37.61
N PHE A 27 -17.23 -0.28 -38.28
CA PHE A 27 -18.30 0.50 -37.63
C PHE A 27 -19.56 -0.31 -37.25
N SER A 28 -19.56 -1.63 -37.46
CA SER A 28 -20.59 -2.56 -36.93
C SER A 28 -20.05 -3.50 -35.86
N LEU A 29 -18.72 -3.66 -35.79
CA LEU A 29 -17.97 -4.03 -34.60
C LEU A 29 -17.62 -2.75 -33.82
N GLY A 30 -18.64 -1.94 -33.53
CA GLY A 30 -18.60 -1.21 -32.29
C GLY A 30 -18.62 -2.26 -31.19
N SER A 31 -17.49 -2.47 -30.53
CA SER A 31 -17.49 -3.09 -29.21
C SER A 31 -18.51 -2.33 -28.34
N ILE A 32 -19.16 -3.06 -27.44
CA ILE A 32 -19.86 -2.48 -26.30
C ILE A 32 -18.90 -2.74 -25.13
N PRO A 33 -17.94 -1.83 -24.84
CA PRO A 33 -17.03 -1.99 -23.72
C PRO A 33 -17.84 -1.69 -22.45
N GLY A 34 -17.91 -2.63 -21.51
CA GLY A 34 -18.97 -2.68 -20.50
C GLY A 34 -19.73 -3.99 -20.61
N ALA A 35 -20.97 -3.98 -21.11
CA ALA A 35 -21.91 -5.10 -20.99
C ALA A 35 -21.37 -6.52 -21.29
N ALA A 36 -20.47 -6.69 -22.28
CA ALA A 36 -19.89 -8.00 -22.59
C ALA A 36 -18.78 -8.42 -21.61
N THR A 37 -17.97 -7.48 -21.14
CA THR A 37 -16.90 -7.70 -20.15
C THR A 37 -17.48 -7.80 -18.73
N GLU A 38 -18.43 -6.95 -18.35
CA GLU A 38 -19.15 -7.01 -17.08
C GLU A 38 -19.83 -8.37 -16.88
N THR A 39 -20.53 -8.88 -17.91
CA THR A 39 -21.16 -10.21 -17.85
C THR A 39 -20.14 -11.33 -17.62
N ASN A 40 -18.99 -11.27 -18.30
CA ASN A 40 -17.92 -12.27 -18.20
C ASN A 40 -17.20 -12.22 -16.83
N ASN A 41 -17.12 -11.03 -16.21
CA ASN A 41 -16.50 -10.84 -14.90
C ASN A 41 -17.45 -11.24 -13.74
N GLN A 42 -18.76 -11.06 -13.92
CA GLN A 42 -19.76 -11.61 -13.02
C GLN A 42 -19.81 -13.15 -13.13
N GLU A 43 -19.74 -13.70 -14.33
CA GLU A 43 -19.75 -15.17 -14.54
C GLU A 43 -18.49 -15.85 -13.96
N LEU A 44 -17.31 -15.20 -13.95
CA LEU A 44 -16.10 -15.75 -13.34
C LEU A 44 -16.18 -15.78 -11.80
N MET A 45 -16.56 -14.67 -11.14
CA MET A 45 -16.61 -14.66 -9.66
C MET A 45 -17.68 -15.63 -9.13
N ALA A 46 -18.84 -15.72 -9.79
CA ALA A 46 -19.85 -16.73 -9.46
C ALA A 46 -19.32 -18.17 -9.63
N GLN A 47 -18.45 -18.44 -10.62
CA GLN A 47 -17.77 -19.74 -10.76
C GLN A 47 -16.76 -20.00 -9.64
N VAL A 48 -15.96 -19.00 -9.23
CA VAL A 48 -14.96 -19.13 -8.15
C VAL A 48 -15.63 -19.49 -6.83
N PHE A 49 -16.67 -18.75 -6.42
CA PHE A 49 -17.43 -19.09 -5.21
C PHE A 49 -18.12 -20.46 -5.33
N ALA A 50 -18.75 -20.78 -6.47
CA ALA A 50 -19.42 -22.08 -6.65
C ALA A 50 -18.44 -23.27 -6.64
N ALA A 51 -17.20 -23.09 -7.10
CA ALA A 51 -16.16 -24.11 -7.06
C ALA A 51 -15.67 -24.39 -5.63
N ALA A 52 -15.53 -23.35 -4.80
CA ALA A 52 -15.28 -23.51 -3.37
C ALA A 52 -16.46 -24.18 -2.65
N GLU A 53 -17.70 -23.82 -3.01
CA GLU A 53 -18.91 -24.40 -2.43
C GLU A 53 -19.18 -25.86 -2.84
N GLU A 54 -18.58 -26.36 -3.94
CA GLU A 54 -18.62 -27.79 -4.30
C GLU A 54 -17.72 -28.65 -3.38
N ASP A 55 -16.57 -28.12 -2.97
CA ASP A 55 -15.59 -28.82 -2.11
C ASP A 55 -15.89 -28.65 -0.60
N LEU A 56 -16.27 -27.44 -0.16
CA LEU A 56 -16.47 -27.09 1.26
C LEU A 56 -17.94 -27.19 1.71
N GLY A 57 -18.88 -26.97 0.80
CA GLY A 57 -20.29 -26.71 1.11
C GLY A 57 -20.60 -25.21 1.22
N VAL A 58 -21.76 -24.87 1.80
CA VAL A 58 -22.22 -23.47 1.86
C VAL A 58 -21.35 -22.68 2.83
N LEU A 59 -20.67 -21.65 2.31
CA LEU A 59 -19.89 -20.69 3.11
C LEU A 59 -20.83 -19.90 4.03
N GLY A 60 -20.41 -19.67 5.29
CA GLY A 60 -21.21 -18.96 6.28
C GLY A 60 -20.39 -18.06 7.20
N PRO A 61 -20.95 -16.94 7.69
CA PRO A 61 -20.19 -15.88 8.37
C PRO A 61 -19.62 -16.23 9.74
N GLU A 62 -20.01 -17.35 10.36
CA GLU A 62 -19.42 -17.84 11.61
C GLU A 62 -18.20 -18.77 11.39
N ASP A 63 -18.06 -19.35 10.19
CA ASP A 63 -17.20 -20.51 9.93
C ASP A 63 -16.22 -20.34 8.75
N ALA A 64 -16.44 -19.36 7.86
CA ALA A 64 -15.63 -19.17 6.65
C ALA A 64 -14.67 -17.96 6.71
N LEU A 65 -13.45 -18.14 6.19
CA LEU A 65 -12.52 -17.06 5.84
C LEU A 65 -12.17 -17.13 4.35
N ILE A 66 -12.07 -15.97 3.71
CA ILE A 66 -11.58 -15.82 2.33
C ILE A 66 -10.32 -14.97 2.35
N ILE A 67 -9.24 -15.47 1.74
CA ILE A 67 -8.01 -14.71 1.48
C ILE A 67 -7.83 -14.58 -0.02
N THR A 68 -7.47 -13.41 -0.54
CA THR A 68 -7.24 -13.18 -1.98
C THR A 68 -6.29 -12.01 -2.20
N ASP A 69 -5.61 -11.94 -3.34
CA ASP A 69 -4.87 -10.74 -3.76
C ASP A 69 -5.63 -9.83 -4.74
N LEU A 70 -6.93 -10.05 -4.90
CA LEU A 70 -7.82 -9.31 -5.79
C LEU A 70 -7.69 -7.79 -5.64
N GLY A 71 -7.20 -7.14 -6.71
CA GLY A 71 -6.90 -5.71 -6.75
C GLY A 71 -5.40 -5.41 -6.86
N SER A 72 -4.50 -6.35 -6.57
CA SER A 72 -3.04 -6.14 -6.67
C SER A 72 -2.43 -6.60 -8.01
N PRO A 73 -2.75 -7.80 -8.55
CA PRO A 73 -2.36 -8.18 -9.91
C PRO A 73 -2.90 -7.21 -10.97
N ALA A 74 -2.13 -6.95 -12.03
CA ALA A 74 -2.50 -6.02 -13.10
C ALA A 74 -3.91 -6.29 -13.66
N GLU A 75 -4.71 -5.23 -13.83
CA GLU A 75 -6.11 -5.28 -14.29
C GLU A 75 -7.09 -6.10 -13.40
N SER A 76 -6.67 -6.78 -12.32
CA SER A 76 -7.55 -7.65 -11.51
C SER A 76 -8.72 -6.92 -10.85
N TYR A 77 -8.61 -5.60 -10.66
CA TYR A 77 -9.66 -4.75 -10.10
C TYR A 77 -11.01 -4.84 -10.85
N VAL A 78 -11.02 -5.29 -12.11
CA VAL A 78 -12.24 -5.48 -12.91
C VAL A 78 -13.19 -6.57 -12.36
N PHE A 79 -12.76 -7.35 -11.36
CA PHE A 79 -13.59 -8.34 -10.65
C PHE A 79 -14.05 -7.90 -9.25
N LEU A 80 -13.59 -6.75 -8.72
CA LEU A 80 -13.92 -6.32 -7.34
C LEU A 80 -15.44 -6.18 -7.13
N ASP A 81 -16.15 -5.48 -8.03
CA ASP A 81 -17.60 -5.28 -7.90
C ASP A 81 -18.38 -6.61 -7.93
N SER A 82 -17.96 -7.59 -8.76
CA SER A 82 -18.62 -8.89 -8.84
C SER A 82 -18.23 -9.82 -7.68
N PHE A 83 -16.99 -9.74 -7.18
CA PHE A 83 -16.53 -10.45 -6.00
C PHE A 83 -17.31 -9.99 -4.75
N TYR A 84 -17.39 -8.68 -4.50
CA TYR A 84 -18.15 -8.15 -3.36
C TYR A 84 -19.65 -8.48 -3.46
N SER A 85 -20.23 -8.51 -4.67
CA SER A 85 -21.62 -8.93 -4.88
C SER A 85 -21.86 -10.40 -4.49
N GLU A 86 -20.95 -11.31 -4.84
CA GLU A 86 -21.03 -12.73 -4.43
C GLU A 86 -20.70 -12.93 -2.93
N PHE A 87 -19.84 -12.09 -2.36
CA PHE A 87 -19.45 -12.08 -0.95
C PHE A 87 -20.60 -11.66 -0.04
N TYR A 88 -21.12 -10.44 -0.20
CA TYR A 88 -22.24 -9.93 0.60
C TYR A 88 -23.55 -10.68 0.30
N GLY A 89 -23.69 -11.27 -0.90
CA GLY A 89 -24.79 -12.19 -1.23
C GLY A 89 -24.83 -13.48 -0.41
N ARG A 90 -23.81 -13.76 0.41
CA ARG A 90 -23.71 -14.91 1.35
C ARG A 90 -23.75 -14.49 2.83
N ASP A 91 -24.20 -13.27 3.12
CA ASP A 91 -24.20 -12.66 4.45
C ASP A 91 -22.81 -12.59 5.13
N LEU A 92 -21.72 -12.69 4.34
CA LEU A 92 -20.33 -12.56 4.81
C LEU A 92 -19.99 -11.09 5.12
N LYS A 93 -19.10 -10.88 6.10
CA LYS A 93 -18.70 -9.55 6.58
C LYS A 93 -17.23 -9.26 6.29
N TYR A 94 -16.93 -8.01 5.96
CA TYR A 94 -15.58 -7.57 5.61
C TYR A 94 -14.55 -7.88 6.71
N THR A 95 -14.82 -7.48 7.97
CA THR A 95 -13.85 -7.67 9.08
C THR A 95 -13.71 -9.11 9.57
N ASP A 96 -14.75 -9.93 9.38
CA ASP A 96 -14.82 -11.25 10.02
C ASP A 96 -14.46 -12.37 9.04
N ASN A 97 -14.65 -12.17 7.73
CA ASN A 97 -14.62 -13.24 6.72
C ASN A 97 -13.73 -12.94 5.49
N LEU A 98 -13.04 -11.79 5.42
CA LEU A 98 -12.19 -11.42 4.28
C LEU A 98 -10.82 -10.88 4.73
N LEU A 99 -9.78 -11.27 3.99
CA LEU A 99 -8.50 -10.58 3.95
C LEU A 99 -8.07 -10.39 2.49
N VAL A 100 -7.92 -9.14 2.06
CA VAL A 100 -7.30 -8.81 0.77
C VAL A 100 -5.82 -8.54 1.01
N VAL A 101 -4.94 -9.39 0.48
CA VAL A 101 -3.49 -9.28 0.65
C VAL A 101 -2.82 -8.64 -0.55
N GLN A 102 -1.82 -7.82 -0.29
CA GLN A 102 -1.03 -7.14 -1.30
C GLN A 102 -0.06 -8.12 -1.97
N ASN A 103 0.03 -8.05 -3.29
CA ASN A 103 0.93 -8.89 -4.07
C ASN A 103 1.51 -8.09 -5.25
N ALA A 104 2.60 -8.59 -5.84
CA ALA A 104 3.23 -7.94 -6.97
C ALA A 104 2.30 -7.94 -8.20
N ARG A 105 2.32 -6.85 -8.97
CA ARG A 105 1.55 -6.63 -10.21
C ARG A 105 1.60 -7.77 -11.23
N ASN A 106 2.68 -8.57 -11.22
CA ASN A 106 2.93 -9.70 -12.12
C ASN A 106 2.59 -11.08 -11.53
N ALA A 107 1.99 -11.14 -10.34
CA ALA A 107 1.49 -12.40 -9.77
C ALA A 107 0.16 -12.84 -10.42
N PRO A 108 -0.17 -14.15 -10.42
CA PRO A 108 -1.48 -14.61 -10.83
C PRO A 108 -2.52 -14.38 -9.72
N LEU A 109 -3.73 -13.95 -10.11
CA LEU A 109 -4.87 -13.71 -9.23
C LEU A 109 -5.37 -15.02 -8.59
N TRP A 110 -5.50 -15.03 -7.27
CA TRP A 110 -5.88 -16.23 -6.50
C TRP A 110 -6.87 -15.95 -5.36
N PHE A 111 -7.51 -17.02 -4.90
CA PHE A 111 -8.46 -17.05 -3.81
C PHE A 111 -8.21 -18.31 -2.96
N ALA A 112 -8.27 -18.17 -1.64
CA ALA A 112 -8.24 -19.26 -0.68
C ALA A 112 -9.48 -19.18 0.20
N PHE A 113 -10.35 -20.18 0.11
CA PHE A 113 -11.58 -20.31 0.90
C PHE A 113 -11.32 -21.35 2.00
N PHE A 114 -11.44 -20.96 3.26
CA PHE A 114 -11.17 -21.82 4.42
C PHE A 114 -12.45 -22.06 5.25
N ASP A 115 -12.72 -23.33 5.56
CA ASP A 115 -13.81 -23.78 6.42
C ASP A 115 -13.27 -24.23 7.78
N LYS A 116 -13.58 -23.45 8.82
CA LYS A 116 -13.11 -23.65 10.20
C LYS A 116 -13.59 -24.96 10.85
N PRO A 117 -14.85 -25.43 10.67
CA PRO A 117 -15.32 -26.70 11.24
C PRO A 117 -14.64 -27.96 10.70
N SER A 118 -14.17 -27.96 9.44
CA SER A 118 -13.46 -29.10 8.85
C SER A 118 -11.94 -28.92 8.79
N GLY A 119 -11.45 -27.67 8.85
CA GLY A 119 -10.05 -27.33 8.63
C GLY A 119 -9.61 -27.40 7.16
N ASN A 120 -10.56 -27.53 6.23
CA ASN A 120 -10.26 -27.59 4.79
C ASN A 120 -10.09 -26.19 4.20
N CYS A 121 -9.14 -26.07 3.27
CA CYS A 121 -8.95 -24.88 2.45
C CYS A 121 -8.99 -25.24 0.96
N THR A 122 -9.88 -24.60 0.21
CA THR A 122 -9.94 -24.65 -1.25
C THR A 122 -9.18 -23.46 -1.82
N TYR A 123 -8.06 -23.73 -2.46
CA TYR A 123 -7.24 -22.75 -3.18
C TYR A 123 -7.60 -22.77 -4.67
N ILE A 124 -7.79 -21.59 -5.25
CA ILE A 124 -8.25 -21.36 -6.63
C ILE A 124 -7.38 -20.27 -7.26
N GLU A 125 -6.87 -20.51 -8.46
CA GLU A 125 -6.24 -19.48 -9.31
C GLU A 125 -7.09 -19.25 -10.56
N VAL A 126 -7.13 -18.00 -11.03
CA VAL A 126 -7.84 -17.64 -12.26
C VAL A 126 -6.91 -17.02 -13.30
N SER A 127 -7.10 -17.43 -14.55
CA SER A 127 -6.60 -16.73 -15.73
C SER A 127 -7.67 -15.78 -16.24
N TYR A 128 -7.27 -14.60 -16.68
CA TYR A 128 -8.17 -13.55 -17.18
C TYR A 128 -7.56 -12.77 -18.36
N GLY A 129 -8.35 -11.88 -18.97
CA GLY A 129 -7.93 -11.07 -20.13
C GLY A 129 -8.41 -11.67 -21.45
N GLU A 130 -7.58 -12.46 -22.15
CA GLU A 130 -8.01 -13.12 -23.41
C GLU A 130 -9.10 -14.19 -23.18
N ASN A 131 -9.04 -14.90 -22.05
CA ASN A 131 -10.05 -15.86 -21.59
C ASN A 131 -10.14 -15.75 -20.06
N ASN A 132 -11.36 -15.78 -19.52
CA ASN A 132 -11.61 -15.83 -18.08
C ASN A 132 -11.93 -17.28 -17.68
N GLU A 133 -11.05 -17.95 -16.94
CA GLU A 133 -11.28 -19.32 -16.45
C GLU A 133 -10.52 -19.62 -15.15
N ILE A 134 -11.01 -20.58 -14.36
CA ILE A 134 -10.26 -21.18 -13.26
C ILE A 134 -9.12 -22.02 -13.85
N SER A 135 -7.88 -21.58 -13.65
CA SER A 135 -6.68 -22.24 -14.18
C SER A 135 -6.11 -23.29 -13.23
N TYR A 136 -6.35 -23.15 -11.93
CA TYR A 136 -5.97 -24.14 -10.91
C TYR A 136 -7.00 -24.19 -9.78
N GLN A 137 -7.24 -25.39 -9.24
CA GLN A 137 -8.04 -25.62 -8.03
C GLN A 137 -7.48 -26.83 -7.29
N VAL A 138 -7.39 -26.72 -5.96
CA VAL A 138 -7.09 -27.85 -5.06
C VAL A 138 -7.68 -27.59 -3.68
N THR A 139 -8.11 -28.66 -3.01
CA THR A 139 -8.60 -28.61 -1.63
C THR A 139 -7.76 -29.51 -0.73
N GLU A 140 -7.18 -28.94 0.31
CA GLU A 140 -6.34 -29.62 1.30
C GLU A 140 -6.84 -29.35 2.71
N ASN A 141 -6.56 -30.25 3.66
CA ASN A 141 -6.79 -29.98 5.08
C ASN A 141 -5.56 -29.27 5.66
N ILE A 142 -5.77 -28.10 6.27
CA ILE A 142 -4.70 -27.22 6.78
C ILE A 142 -4.78 -26.96 8.29
N ASP A 143 -5.66 -27.67 9.01
CA ASP A 143 -5.77 -27.63 10.47
C ASP A 143 -4.41 -27.90 11.12
N PHE A 144 -3.90 -26.93 11.88
CA PHE A 144 -2.57 -27.00 12.47
C PHE A 144 -2.42 -28.15 13.48
N ASP A 145 -3.44 -28.49 14.25
CA ASP A 145 -3.40 -29.62 15.21
C ASP A 145 -3.33 -30.96 14.45
N VAL A 146 -4.03 -31.07 13.32
CA VAL A 146 -3.97 -32.27 12.44
C VAL A 146 -2.62 -32.38 11.74
N LEU A 147 -2.10 -31.27 11.19
CA LEU A 147 -0.82 -31.24 10.49
C LEU A 147 0.38 -31.44 11.44
N SER A 148 0.27 -31.03 12.70
CA SER A 148 1.34 -31.12 13.70
C SER A 148 1.25 -32.33 14.65
N GLU A 149 0.18 -33.14 14.60
CA GLU A 149 -0.08 -34.29 15.52
C GLU A 149 1.15 -35.21 15.71
N GLY A 150 1.92 -35.42 14.64
CA GLY A 150 3.20 -36.13 14.75
C GLY A 150 4.00 -36.19 13.45
N PRO A 151 5.18 -36.85 13.48
CA PRO A 151 6.16 -36.81 12.39
C PRO A 151 5.66 -37.34 11.03
N GLU A 152 4.62 -38.19 11.01
CA GLU A 152 4.04 -38.69 9.75
C GLU A 152 3.15 -37.62 9.09
N SER A 153 2.30 -36.90 9.86
CA SER A 153 1.50 -35.76 9.38
C SER A 153 2.41 -34.61 8.92
N VAL A 154 3.39 -34.26 9.75
CA VAL A 154 4.39 -33.20 9.47
C VAL A 154 5.18 -33.53 8.20
N ALA A 155 5.58 -34.78 7.98
CA ALA A 155 6.26 -35.20 6.75
C ALA A 155 5.35 -35.14 5.52
N ALA A 156 4.06 -35.49 5.64
CA ALA A 156 3.10 -35.39 4.55
C ALA A 156 2.83 -33.93 4.12
N TRP A 157 2.69 -33.01 5.08
CA TRP A 157 2.56 -31.58 4.75
C TRP A 157 3.86 -30.99 4.20
N ASN A 158 5.02 -31.41 4.69
CA ASN A 158 6.29 -31.04 4.08
C ASN A 158 6.38 -31.48 2.60
N GLU A 159 5.83 -32.64 2.21
CA GLU A 159 5.76 -33.02 0.79
C GLU A 159 4.87 -32.04 -0.01
N LYS A 160 3.73 -31.62 0.56
CA LYS A 160 2.83 -30.61 -0.04
C LYS A 160 3.50 -29.26 -0.24
N VAL A 161 4.16 -28.72 0.79
CA VAL A 161 4.92 -27.46 0.73
C VAL A 161 6.05 -27.55 -0.30
N ASN A 162 6.84 -28.64 -0.31
CA ASN A 162 7.90 -28.83 -1.31
C ASN A 162 7.36 -29.02 -2.75
N SER A 163 6.10 -29.45 -2.89
CA SER A 163 5.42 -29.58 -4.19
C SER A 163 4.73 -28.31 -4.68
N LYS A 164 4.71 -27.23 -3.88
CA LYS A 164 3.94 -26.00 -4.12
C LYS A 164 2.43 -26.26 -4.35
N VAL A 165 1.74 -26.89 -3.38
CA VAL A 165 0.31 -27.20 -3.53
C VAL A 165 -0.59 -25.96 -3.65
N PHE A 166 -0.21 -24.81 -3.08
CA PHE A 166 -0.86 -23.51 -3.27
C PHE A 166 0.09 -22.55 -4.03
N ASP A 167 0.85 -23.07 -5.00
CA ASP A 167 1.87 -22.35 -5.76
C ASP A 167 2.93 -21.61 -4.90
N GLY A 168 3.25 -22.09 -3.70
CA GLY A 168 4.20 -21.41 -2.80
C GLY A 168 3.56 -20.50 -1.75
N ARG A 169 2.23 -20.38 -1.74
CA ARG A 169 1.45 -19.63 -0.73
C ARG A 169 1.11 -20.48 0.50
N GLU A 170 1.67 -21.69 0.63
CA GLU A 170 1.29 -22.65 1.68
C GLU A 170 1.55 -22.12 3.08
N PHE A 171 2.62 -21.35 3.27
CA PHE A 171 2.90 -20.74 4.57
C PHE A 171 1.88 -19.64 4.89
N ALA A 172 1.62 -18.73 3.96
CA ALA A 172 0.69 -17.60 4.14
C ALA A 172 -0.73 -18.07 4.46
N ILE A 173 -1.27 -18.98 3.62
CA ILE A 173 -2.62 -19.51 3.79
C ILE A 173 -2.72 -20.33 5.08
N LEU A 174 -1.72 -21.15 5.42
CA LEU A 174 -1.73 -21.91 6.68
C LEU A 174 -1.71 -21.00 7.91
N THR A 175 -0.78 -20.03 8.00
CA THR A 175 -0.64 -19.23 9.22
C THR A 175 -1.79 -18.26 9.41
N ILE A 176 -2.30 -17.63 8.34
CA ILE A 176 -3.44 -16.71 8.44
C ILE A 176 -4.71 -17.47 8.81
N CYS A 177 -5.07 -18.54 8.09
CA CYS A 177 -6.32 -19.27 8.34
C CYS A 177 -6.36 -19.88 9.74
N ASN A 178 -5.26 -20.47 10.23
CA ASN A 178 -5.23 -21.04 11.57
C ASN A 178 -5.19 -19.95 12.66
N ALA A 179 -4.51 -18.82 12.45
CA ALA A 179 -4.53 -17.71 13.40
C ALA A 179 -5.95 -17.14 13.56
N TRP A 180 -6.65 -16.89 12.44
CA TRP A 180 -8.06 -16.51 12.45
C TRP A 180 -8.97 -17.59 13.06
N ALA A 181 -8.65 -18.88 12.85
CA ALA A 181 -9.39 -19.99 13.46
C ALA A 181 -9.35 -19.99 15.00
N THR A 182 -8.35 -19.37 15.65
CA THR A 182 -8.37 -19.19 17.12
C THR A 182 -9.56 -18.36 17.58
N GLY A 183 -9.92 -17.31 16.81
CA GLY A 183 -10.83 -16.24 17.24
C GLY A 183 -10.14 -15.10 18.00
N ASP A 184 -8.82 -15.19 18.24
CA ASP A 184 -8.01 -14.22 18.97
C ASP A 184 -7.07 -13.40 18.06
N LEU A 185 -7.21 -13.51 16.73
CA LEU A 185 -6.47 -12.69 15.77
C LEU A 185 -7.02 -11.26 15.75
N ASP A 186 -6.21 -10.33 16.26
CA ASP A 186 -6.49 -8.90 16.32
C ASP A 186 -6.71 -8.30 14.91
N TYR A 187 -7.73 -7.46 14.74
CA TYR A 187 -8.05 -6.91 13.42
C TYR A 187 -7.01 -5.87 12.94
N GLU A 188 -6.38 -5.09 13.82
CA GLU A 188 -5.26 -4.22 13.42
C GLU A 188 -4.05 -5.05 12.99
N LEU A 189 -3.85 -6.24 13.58
CA LEU A 189 -2.81 -7.17 13.13
C LEU A 189 -3.18 -7.76 11.78
N MET A 190 -4.44 -8.17 11.58
CA MET A 190 -4.97 -8.67 10.31
C MET A 190 -4.79 -7.63 9.18
N GLN A 191 -5.01 -6.35 9.46
CA GLN A 191 -4.70 -5.25 8.56
C GLN A 191 -3.21 -5.10 8.22
N CYS A 192 -2.29 -5.44 9.14
CA CYS A 192 -0.86 -5.48 8.82
C CYS A 192 -0.52 -6.66 7.87
N LEU A 193 -1.34 -7.72 7.87
CA LEU A 193 -1.23 -8.85 6.93
C LEU A 193 -1.77 -8.51 5.54
N GLU A 194 -2.62 -7.49 5.39
CA GLU A 194 -2.97 -6.93 4.08
C GLU A 194 -1.69 -6.50 3.37
N ILE A 195 -0.85 -5.65 3.98
CA ILE A 195 0.42 -5.22 3.37
C ILE A 195 1.44 -6.37 3.36
N HIS A 196 1.70 -7.05 4.48
CA HIS A 196 2.81 -8.02 4.54
C HIS A 196 2.52 -9.35 3.83
N ASN A 197 1.26 -9.62 3.45
CA ASN A 197 0.74 -10.78 2.72
C ASN A 197 0.90 -12.18 3.32
N HIS A 198 1.58 -12.31 4.45
CA HIS A 198 1.68 -13.56 5.20
C HIS A 198 1.89 -13.29 6.70
N PHE A 199 1.35 -14.15 7.55
CA PHE A 199 1.57 -14.05 8.99
C PHE A 199 2.88 -14.74 9.38
N CYS A 200 3.78 -14.01 10.04
CA CYS A 200 5.08 -14.52 10.48
C CYS A 200 5.61 -13.78 11.72
N PRO A 201 6.62 -14.35 12.44
CA PRO A 201 7.15 -13.77 13.68
C PRO A 201 7.75 -12.37 13.52
N GLY A 202 8.16 -12.01 12.30
CA GLY A 202 8.63 -10.67 11.99
C GLY A 202 7.50 -9.62 12.02
N VAL A 203 6.27 -9.98 11.66
CA VAL A 203 5.10 -9.08 11.72
C VAL A 203 4.56 -9.02 13.15
N SER A 204 4.36 -10.17 13.80
CA SER A 204 3.86 -10.21 15.19
C SER A 204 4.82 -9.51 16.16
N SER A 205 6.15 -9.66 16.00
CA SER A 205 7.12 -8.85 16.76
C SER A 205 6.99 -7.34 16.49
N GLY A 206 6.70 -6.92 15.26
CA GLY A 206 6.39 -5.53 14.93
C GLY A 206 5.13 -5.01 15.64
N PHE A 207 4.10 -5.84 15.75
CA PHE A 207 2.86 -5.51 16.46
C PHE A 207 3.07 -5.34 17.97
N VAL A 208 3.89 -6.22 18.58
CA VAL A 208 4.31 -6.11 19.99
C VAL A 208 5.16 -4.84 20.22
N LEU A 209 6.12 -4.55 19.33
CA LEU A 209 6.93 -3.32 19.38
C LEU A 209 6.05 -2.06 19.23
N ALA A 210 5.04 -2.10 18.36
CA ALA A 210 4.14 -0.99 18.14
C ALA A 210 3.25 -0.71 19.37
N ASN A 211 2.63 -1.75 19.94
CA ASN A 211 1.87 -1.63 21.18
C ASN A 211 2.74 -1.12 22.34
N TRP A 212 3.97 -1.64 22.48
CA TRP A 212 4.92 -1.17 23.49
C TRP A 212 5.21 0.33 23.32
N MET A 213 5.43 0.80 22.09
CA MET A 213 5.68 2.23 21.80
C MET A 213 4.48 3.10 22.17
N GLU A 214 3.26 2.68 21.86
CA GLU A 214 2.02 3.43 22.13
C GLU A 214 1.69 3.50 23.62
N GLU A 215 1.94 2.42 24.37
CA GLU A 215 1.89 2.44 25.84
C GLU A 215 2.94 3.39 26.42
N ASN A 216 4.16 3.38 25.87
CA ASN A 216 5.28 4.12 26.47
C ASN A 216 5.34 5.59 26.08
N TYR A 217 4.86 5.95 24.88
CA TYR A 217 4.94 7.28 24.26
C TYR A 217 3.67 7.58 23.45
N PRO A 218 2.52 7.79 24.12
CA PRO A 218 1.20 7.78 23.47
C PRO A 218 1.10 8.72 22.27
N LEU A 219 0.49 8.23 21.19
CA LEU A 219 0.12 9.04 20.04
C LEU A 219 -1.10 9.91 20.42
N GLU A 220 -0.83 11.05 21.09
CA GLU A 220 -1.82 12.11 21.31
C GLU A 220 -1.82 13.10 20.13
N GLU A 221 -2.80 14.02 20.06
CA GLU A 221 -2.87 15.06 19.03
C GLU A 221 -1.55 15.86 18.98
N GLY A 222 -0.92 15.96 17.81
CA GLY A 222 0.36 16.66 17.66
C GLY A 222 1.62 15.85 18.03
N VAL A 223 1.46 14.61 18.52
CA VAL A 223 2.53 13.61 18.61
C VAL A 223 2.59 12.82 17.30
N SER A 224 3.80 12.53 16.81
CA SER A 224 4.04 11.69 15.62
C SER A 224 5.35 10.93 15.75
N TYR A 225 5.39 9.70 15.22
CA TYR A 225 6.63 8.90 15.16
C TYR A 225 7.35 9.08 13.82
N THR A 226 8.66 8.83 13.82
CA THR A 226 9.47 8.58 12.62
C THR A 226 10.38 7.39 12.91
N VAL A 227 10.35 6.38 12.06
CA VAL A 227 11.04 5.10 12.30
C VAL A 227 12.36 5.06 11.52
N PHE A 228 13.42 4.58 12.16
CA PHE A 228 14.62 4.14 11.48
C PHE A 228 14.66 2.62 11.61
N SER A 229 14.26 1.97 10.52
CA SER A 229 14.37 0.54 10.28
C SER A 229 15.84 0.21 10.09
N CYS A 230 16.50 -0.04 11.21
CA CYS A 230 17.90 -0.40 11.28
C CYS A 230 18.05 -1.28 12.52
N PRO A 231 18.21 -2.62 12.41
CA PRO A 231 18.16 -3.41 11.17
C PRO A 231 16.72 -3.55 10.63
N ASN A 232 16.62 -3.89 9.35
CA ASN A 232 15.38 -4.17 8.61
C ASN A 232 14.82 -5.60 8.89
N TRP A 233 13.49 -5.73 9.02
CA TRP A 233 12.72 -6.98 8.83
C TRP A 233 11.20 -6.69 8.75
N CYS A 234 10.36 -7.73 8.55
CA CYS A 234 8.90 -7.68 8.40
C CYS A 234 8.09 -6.77 9.36
N LYS A 235 8.65 -6.33 10.50
CA LYS A 235 8.03 -5.38 11.43
C LYS A 235 7.72 -4.03 10.78
N GLU A 236 8.47 -3.63 9.76
CA GLU A 236 8.27 -2.32 9.13
C GLU A 236 6.90 -2.16 8.50
N ASP A 237 6.30 -3.22 7.96
CA ASP A 237 5.00 -3.14 7.31
C ASP A 237 3.86 -2.94 8.35
N VAL A 238 4.09 -3.32 9.62
CA VAL A 238 3.24 -2.90 10.75
C VAL A 238 3.35 -1.40 10.98
N PHE A 239 4.56 -0.84 10.99
CA PHE A 239 4.76 0.59 11.23
C PHE A 239 4.22 1.45 10.08
N ILE A 240 4.30 0.95 8.85
CA ILE A 240 3.59 1.52 7.70
C ILE A 240 2.09 1.52 8.00
N LYS A 241 1.44 0.36 8.18
CA LYS A 241 -0.03 0.26 8.33
C LYS A 241 -0.57 0.99 9.57
N ARG A 242 0.04 0.78 10.73
CA ARG A 242 -0.47 1.21 12.05
C ARG A 242 -0.14 2.67 12.39
N TRP A 243 0.90 3.27 11.82
CA TRP A 243 1.33 4.64 12.16
C TRP A 243 1.36 5.61 10.99
N ASP A 244 0.99 5.16 9.78
CA ASP A 244 1.15 5.92 8.54
C ASP A 244 2.62 6.33 8.26
N ALA A 245 3.57 5.53 8.75
CA ALA A 245 5.00 5.81 8.67
C ALA A 245 5.59 5.38 7.31
N THR A 246 5.07 5.91 6.21
CA THR A 246 5.45 5.48 4.86
C THR A 246 6.80 6.08 4.40
N PRO A 247 7.51 5.42 3.46
CA PRO A 247 8.67 6.01 2.78
C PRO A 247 8.33 7.32 2.06
N GLY A 248 7.22 7.39 1.30
CA GLY A 248 6.85 8.56 0.52
C GLY A 248 6.45 9.78 1.36
N LYS A 249 5.98 9.57 2.59
CA LYS A 249 5.70 10.62 3.59
C LYS A 249 6.94 10.98 4.43
N GLY A 250 8.06 10.26 4.27
CA GLY A 250 9.28 10.45 5.07
C GLY A 250 9.11 10.00 6.52
N GLY A 251 8.19 9.07 6.78
CA GLY A 251 7.90 8.50 8.09
C GLY A 251 8.82 7.33 8.47
N ILE A 252 9.45 6.68 7.49
CA ILE A 252 10.43 5.60 7.73
C ILE A 252 11.70 5.75 6.86
N PHE A 253 12.84 5.43 7.48
CA PHE A 253 14.17 5.33 6.88
C PHE A 253 14.69 3.91 7.07
N VAL A 254 15.38 3.34 6.08
CA VAL A 254 15.58 1.87 5.99
C VAL A 254 17.02 1.55 5.60
N SER A 255 17.72 0.79 6.45
CA SER A 255 19.11 0.35 6.24
C SER A 255 19.46 -0.90 7.07
N ALA A 256 20.44 -1.69 6.61
CA ALA A 256 20.95 -2.84 7.33
C ALA A 256 22.02 -2.46 8.37
N LEU A 257 22.15 -3.28 9.42
CA LEU A 257 23.32 -3.31 10.31
C LEU A 257 24.15 -4.56 10.02
N THR A 258 25.46 -4.45 10.25
CA THR A 258 26.38 -5.59 10.28
C THR A 258 26.24 -6.43 11.56
N ASP A 259 26.69 -7.69 11.52
CA ASP A 259 26.75 -8.57 12.69
C ASP A 259 27.54 -7.95 13.85
N GLU A 260 28.67 -7.30 13.54
CA GLU A 260 29.51 -6.60 14.54
C GLU A 260 28.80 -5.40 15.20
N GLU A 261 27.97 -4.64 14.47
CA GLU A 261 27.19 -3.53 15.04
C GLU A 261 26.04 -4.05 15.92
N ILE A 262 25.40 -5.14 15.51
CA ILE A 262 24.38 -5.84 16.29
C ILE A 262 24.97 -6.36 17.62
N GLU A 263 26.18 -6.92 17.62
CA GLU A 263 26.89 -7.30 18.85
C GLU A 263 27.28 -6.07 19.70
N ALA A 264 27.73 -4.97 19.07
CA ALA A 264 28.18 -3.76 19.75
C ALA A 264 27.06 -2.97 20.45
N ILE A 265 25.88 -2.89 19.83
CA ILE A 265 24.66 -2.30 20.44
C ILE A 265 24.10 -3.26 21.49
N GLY A 266 24.01 -4.55 21.15
CA GLY A 266 23.50 -5.62 22.00
C GLY A 266 22.01 -5.50 22.34
N ASN A 267 21.49 -6.52 23.04
CA ASN A 267 20.06 -6.66 23.37
C ASN A 267 19.14 -6.75 22.12
N SER A 268 19.65 -7.28 21.01
CA SER A 268 18.90 -7.59 19.78
C SER A 268 18.16 -6.38 19.19
N PRO A 269 18.88 -5.33 18.72
CA PRO A 269 18.29 -4.07 18.25
C PRO A 269 17.19 -4.28 17.19
N ALA A 270 16.09 -3.54 17.36
CA ALA A 270 14.86 -3.65 16.58
C ALA A 270 14.39 -2.28 16.03
N GLY A 271 15.31 -1.33 15.88
CA GLY A 271 15.04 -0.01 15.32
C GLY A 271 14.98 1.13 16.33
N ILE A 272 14.92 2.33 15.77
CA ILE A 272 14.87 3.61 16.48
C ILE A 272 13.53 4.28 16.14
N PHE A 273 12.79 4.66 17.17
CA PHE A 273 11.46 5.25 17.09
C PHE A 273 11.54 6.69 17.59
N VAL A 274 11.61 7.65 16.67
CA VAL A 274 11.72 9.07 16.99
C VAL A 274 10.34 9.66 17.24
N VAL A 275 10.02 9.89 18.51
CA VAL A 275 8.79 10.54 18.96
C VAL A 275 8.97 12.05 18.87
N THR A 276 8.19 12.72 18.03
CA THR A 276 8.12 14.20 17.96
C THR A 276 6.80 14.67 18.54
N ASP A 277 6.87 15.39 19.66
CA ASP A 277 5.75 16.08 20.29
C ASP A 277 5.81 17.57 19.93
N LYS A 278 4.87 18.02 19.09
CA LYS A 278 4.76 19.41 18.61
C LYS A 278 4.22 20.37 19.68
N ASN A 279 3.54 19.86 20.72
CA ASN A 279 2.94 20.63 21.80
C ASN A 279 3.96 20.95 22.89
N ALA A 280 4.77 19.97 23.28
CA ALA A 280 5.93 20.18 24.17
C ALA A 280 7.12 20.82 23.42
N GLY A 281 7.19 20.64 22.09
CA GLY A 281 8.33 21.08 21.28
C GLY A 281 9.57 20.22 21.51
N THR A 282 9.38 18.90 21.67
CA THR A 282 10.45 17.94 22.01
C THR A 282 10.49 16.79 21.01
N THR A 283 11.69 16.36 20.65
CA THR A 283 11.94 15.17 19.83
C THR A 283 12.79 14.17 20.61
N LYS A 284 12.38 12.91 20.66
CA LYS A 284 13.03 11.85 21.43
C LYS A 284 13.26 10.61 20.57
N ALA A 285 14.52 10.19 20.41
CA ALA A 285 14.83 8.87 19.88
C ALA A 285 14.63 7.81 20.98
N VAL A 286 13.66 6.92 20.81
CA VAL A 286 13.41 5.75 21.65
C VAL A 286 13.97 4.53 20.92
N VAL A 287 14.84 3.75 21.56
CA VAL A 287 15.52 2.63 20.89
C VAL A 287 15.18 1.34 21.58
N LEU A 288 14.70 0.39 20.79
CA LEU A 288 14.21 -0.90 21.25
C LEU A 288 15.04 -2.03 20.66
N GLY A 289 15.00 -3.16 21.36
CA GLY A 289 15.44 -4.45 20.87
C GLY A 289 14.34 -5.49 21.13
N PHE A 290 14.32 -6.52 20.30
CA PHE A 290 13.34 -7.59 20.33
C PHE A 290 14.05 -8.95 20.37
N ASP A 291 13.76 -9.76 21.38
CA ASP A 291 14.47 -11.01 21.62
C ASP A 291 13.69 -12.24 21.12
N PHE A 292 14.00 -12.70 19.90
CA PHE A 292 13.42 -13.91 19.34
C PHE A 292 13.81 -15.20 20.08
N ASP A 293 14.92 -15.23 20.83
CA ASP A 293 15.28 -16.42 21.62
C ASP A 293 14.35 -16.63 22.82
N VAL A 294 13.82 -15.54 23.39
CA VAL A 294 12.73 -15.59 24.38
C VAL A 294 11.48 -16.25 23.79
N VAL A 295 11.13 -15.91 22.54
CA VAL A 295 10.00 -16.52 21.83
C VAL A 295 10.28 -18.00 21.54
N ASN A 296 11.47 -18.32 21.02
CA ASN A 296 11.90 -19.69 20.72
C ASN A 296 11.88 -20.62 21.95
N GLU A 297 12.30 -20.14 23.14
CA GLU A 297 12.26 -20.95 24.37
C GLU A 297 10.82 -21.25 24.83
N LYS A 298 9.86 -20.38 24.51
CA LYS A 298 8.52 -20.36 25.15
C LYS A 298 7.37 -20.82 24.27
N CYS A 299 7.47 -20.65 22.95
CA CYS A 299 6.43 -21.06 22.00
C CYS A 299 6.19 -22.57 21.92
N GLY A 300 7.11 -23.39 22.44
CA GLY A 300 7.00 -24.85 22.46
C GLY A 300 7.49 -25.56 21.18
N ALA A 301 8.07 -24.82 20.24
CA ALA A 301 8.76 -25.39 19.08
C ALA A 301 9.98 -26.24 19.49
N LYS A 302 10.34 -27.20 18.64
CA LYS A 302 11.47 -28.13 18.84
C LYS A 302 12.61 -27.82 17.86
N GLU A 303 13.82 -28.24 18.22
CA GLU A 303 15.03 -28.11 17.38
C GLU A 303 14.90 -28.82 16.01
N ASP A 304 14.03 -29.84 15.92
CA ASP A 304 13.75 -30.61 14.70
C ASP A 304 12.36 -30.35 14.07
N ASP A 305 11.59 -29.38 14.57
CA ASP A 305 10.34 -28.95 13.94
C ASP A 305 10.61 -28.16 12.64
N PRO A 306 9.84 -28.35 11.55
CA PRO A 306 9.98 -27.56 10.34
C PRO A 306 9.67 -26.08 10.56
N ALA A 307 10.27 -25.22 9.73
CA ALA A 307 10.14 -23.76 9.86
C ALA A 307 8.69 -23.24 9.87
N TRP A 308 7.73 -23.91 9.22
CA TRP A 308 6.32 -23.52 9.28
C TRP A 308 5.67 -23.83 10.64
N VAL A 309 6.05 -24.95 11.29
CA VAL A 309 5.62 -25.30 12.65
C VAL A 309 6.19 -24.30 13.63
N SER A 310 7.51 -24.10 13.61
CA SER A 310 8.19 -23.25 14.58
C SER A 310 7.74 -21.79 14.47
N LYS A 311 7.64 -21.24 13.25
CA LYS A 311 7.11 -19.87 13.05
C LYS A 311 5.68 -19.72 13.54
N TYR A 312 4.77 -20.63 13.20
CA TYR A 312 3.38 -20.51 13.61
C TYR A 312 3.19 -20.64 15.13
N LEU A 313 3.99 -21.48 15.80
CA LEU A 313 4.03 -21.54 17.27
C LEU A 313 4.55 -20.23 17.89
N MET A 314 5.59 -19.63 17.30
CA MET A 314 6.08 -18.30 17.72
C MET A 314 5.00 -17.23 17.56
N ASP A 315 4.26 -17.24 16.46
CA ASP A 315 3.17 -16.30 16.19
C ASP A 315 2.00 -16.48 17.17
N LEU A 316 1.56 -17.71 17.44
CA LEU A 316 0.55 -18.00 18.47
C LEU A 316 0.97 -17.48 19.86
N TRP A 317 2.25 -17.63 20.22
CA TRP A 317 2.76 -17.11 21.49
C TRP A 317 2.82 -15.57 21.53
N LEU A 318 3.03 -14.93 20.37
CA LEU A 318 3.04 -13.47 20.22
C LEU A 318 1.65 -12.85 20.02
N MET A 319 0.61 -13.62 19.67
CA MET A 319 -0.78 -13.17 19.68
C MET A 319 -1.32 -12.99 21.11
N ASP A 320 -0.96 -13.89 22.00
CA ASP A 320 -1.37 -13.86 23.41
C ASP A 320 -0.70 -12.69 24.16
N ARG A 321 -1.50 -11.64 24.42
CA ARG A 321 -1.05 -10.41 25.07
C ARG A 321 -0.52 -10.61 26.49
N ASP A 322 -0.90 -11.68 27.21
CA ASP A 322 -0.35 -11.98 28.54
C ASP A 322 1.16 -12.33 28.48
N ASN A 323 1.68 -12.66 27.29
CA ASN A 323 3.11 -12.90 27.06
C ASN A 323 3.93 -11.64 26.75
N TRP A 324 3.31 -10.49 26.47
CA TRP A 324 4.03 -9.29 26.01
C TRP A 324 4.91 -8.64 27.10
N ASP A 325 4.54 -8.84 28.36
CA ASP A 325 5.29 -8.43 29.56
C ASP A 325 6.46 -9.40 29.91
N GLU A 326 6.71 -10.43 29.09
CA GLU A 326 7.75 -11.44 29.35
C GLU A 326 9.17 -10.83 29.34
N LYS A 327 9.98 -11.27 30.31
CA LYS A 327 11.11 -10.51 30.83
C LYS A 327 12.38 -10.61 29.97
N GLY A 328 12.35 -9.92 28.85
CA GLY A 328 13.43 -9.77 27.87
C GLY A 328 12.90 -9.51 26.46
N LEU A 329 11.64 -9.88 26.20
CA LEU A 329 11.00 -9.87 24.89
C LEU A 329 11.13 -8.52 24.17
N VAL A 330 10.66 -7.43 24.79
CA VAL A 330 10.96 -6.06 24.36
C VAL A 330 11.95 -5.45 25.34
N THR A 331 13.20 -5.31 24.90
CA THR A 331 14.23 -4.59 25.66
C THR A 331 14.35 -3.17 25.12
N LYS A 332 13.78 -2.20 25.83
CA LYS A 332 14.01 -0.79 25.54
C LYS A 332 15.47 -0.40 25.87
N ILE A 333 16.32 -0.50 24.84
CA ILE A 333 17.75 -0.23 24.85
C ILE A 333 18.02 1.18 25.37
N ALA A 334 17.33 2.22 24.87
CA ALA A 334 17.61 3.60 25.28
C ALA A 334 16.51 4.61 24.98
N VAL A 335 16.69 5.84 25.48
CA VAL A 335 15.91 7.04 25.12
C VAL A 335 16.83 8.26 25.17
N ILE A 336 16.83 9.08 24.12
CA ILE A 336 17.60 10.33 24.03
C ILE A 336 16.71 11.46 23.53
N ASP A 337 16.78 12.62 24.19
CA ASP A 337 16.30 13.90 23.65
C ASP A 337 17.25 14.38 22.55
N ILE A 338 16.74 14.54 21.33
CA ILE A 338 17.51 14.97 20.15
C ILE A 338 17.02 16.32 19.60
N ASP A 339 17.87 17.00 18.85
CA ASP A 339 17.49 18.19 18.10
C ASP A 339 17.28 17.89 16.60
N LYS A 340 16.88 18.92 15.84
CA LYS A 340 16.58 18.79 14.42
C LYS A 340 17.83 18.42 13.61
N ASP A 341 18.99 18.97 13.96
CA ASP A 341 20.22 18.78 13.19
C ASP A 341 20.71 17.32 13.35
N THR A 342 20.60 16.77 14.57
CA THR A 342 20.78 15.34 14.87
C THR A 342 19.83 14.46 14.06
N LEU A 343 18.53 14.82 14.02
CA LEU A 343 17.52 14.06 13.27
C LEU A 343 17.77 14.11 11.75
N SER A 344 18.27 15.22 11.21
CA SER A 344 18.66 15.32 9.80
C SER A 344 19.92 14.52 9.49
N GLU A 345 20.89 14.44 10.41
CA GLU A 345 22.09 13.61 10.23
C GLU A 345 21.73 12.11 10.16
N MET A 346 20.86 11.63 11.06
CA MET A 346 20.38 10.23 11.11
C MET A 346 19.73 9.72 9.82
N LYS A 347 19.22 10.62 8.96
CA LYS A 347 18.49 10.26 7.72
C LYS A 347 19.38 10.14 6.49
N ARG A 348 20.62 10.62 6.56
CA ARG A 348 21.48 10.81 5.40
C ARG A 348 22.06 9.49 4.88
N ALA A 349 22.20 9.36 3.56
CA ALA A 349 22.92 8.24 2.94
C ALA A 349 24.32 8.07 3.55
N GLY A 350 24.70 6.82 3.86
CA GLY A 350 25.96 6.51 4.53
C GLY A 350 26.08 7.06 5.96
N SER A 351 24.98 7.07 6.73
CA SER A 351 24.99 7.41 8.16
C SER A 351 24.30 6.35 8.99
N ASN A 352 25.04 5.70 9.91
CA ASN A 352 24.44 4.81 10.88
C ASN A 352 23.74 5.63 12.01
N PRO A 353 22.41 5.54 12.17
CA PRO A 353 21.68 6.35 13.14
C PRO A 353 21.98 5.98 14.61
N TYR A 354 22.51 4.78 14.90
CA TYR A 354 22.97 4.41 16.24
C TYR A 354 24.28 5.11 16.63
N GLU A 355 25.18 5.35 15.67
CA GLU A 355 26.41 6.13 15.91
C GLU A 355 26.08 7.61 16.17
N VAL A 356 25.18 8.19 15.36
CA VAL A 356 24.73 9.60 15.50
C VAL A 356 24.09 9.84 16.87
N LEU A 357 23.26 8.89 17.34
CA LEU A 357 22.69 8.94 18.69
C LEU A 357 23.70 8.58 19.79
N GLY A 358 24.89 8.09 19.44
CA GLY A 358 25.90 7.60 20.38
C GLY A 358 25.40 6.42 21.22
N LEU A 359 24.49 5.59 20.70
CA LEU A 359 23.58 4.77 21.51
C LEU A 359 24.09 3.46 22.09
N LEU A 360 25.39 3.45 22.26
CA LEU A 360 26.06 2.80 23.35
C LEU A 360 25.60 3.48 24.70
N ASN A 361 24.41 3.10 25.25
CA ASN A 361 23.81 3.28 26.64
C ASN A 361 22.46 4.13 26.83
N SER A 362 21.69 4.02 27.96
CA SER A 362 20.17 4.04 28.10
C SER A 362 19.44 5.08 29.08
N THR A 363 18.10 5.30 29.37
CA THR A 363 16.64 4.82 29.24
C THR A 363 15.60 5.98 29.62
N GLY A 364 14.22 6.01 29.70
CA GLY A 364 12.98 5.15 29.50
C GLY A 364 11.58 5.61 30.13
N ASN A 365 10.37 5.23 29.57
CA ASN A 365 9.03 4.86 30.21
C ASN A 365 7.97 5.94 30.76
N VAL A 366 6.58 5.85 30.89
CA VAL A 366 5.34 5.07 30.40
C VAL A 366 3.91 5.76 30.64
N ASN A 367 2.84 5.41 29.84
CA ASN A 367 1.37 5.01 30.12
C ASN A 367 0.02 5.84 29.95
N PRO A 368 -1.11 5.26 29.35
CA PRO A 368 -2.27 5.98 28.68
C PRO A 368 -3.81 5.58 28.93
N PRO A 369 -4.72 5.04 28.02
CA PRO A 369 -6.14 5.54 27.78
C PRO A 369 -7.34 4.49 27.72
N VAL A 370 -8.58 4.88 27.25
CA VAL A 370 -9.90 4.10 27.10
C VAL A 370 -11.05 5.04 26.52
N ASP A 371 -12.28 4.80 25.97
CA ASP A 371 -13.27 3.73 25.49
C ASP A 371 -14.63 4.45 25.03
N ASN A 372 -15.62 4.12 24.12
CA ASN A 372 -15.91 3.15 23.01
C ASN A 372 -17.02 3.65 21.96
N LYS A 373 -17.65 2.78 21.12
CA LYS A 373 -18.53 2.97 19.90
C LYS A 373 -20.04 3.39 20.04
N GLU A 374 -20.60 4.25 19.11
CA GLU A 374 -22.02 4.34 18.60
C GLU A 374 -22.30 5.48 17.51
N LEU A 375 -22.11 5.32 16.16
CA LEU A 375 -22.01 6.51 15.26
C LEU A 375 -22.56 6.48 13.79
N MET A 376 -22.29 5.46 12.96
CA MET A 376 -22.27 5.59 11.47
C MET A 376 -23.55 6.04 10.75
N ALA A 377 -24.73 5.53 11.10
CA ALA A 377 -25.98 5.89 10.40
C ALA A 377 -26.30 7.41 10.43
N GLN A 378 -25.71 8.15 11.38
CA GLN A 378 -25.81 9.61 11.45
C GLN A 378 -25.00 10.30 10.34
N VAL A 379 -23.89 9.71 9.90
CA VAL A 379 -22.96 10.27 8.91
C VAL A 379 -23.60 10.32 7.52
N PHE A 380 -24.09 9.18 7.02
CA PHE A 380 -24.77 9.12 5.71
C PHE A 380 -26.00 10.05 5.69
N ALA A 381 -26.85 10.01 6.72
CA ALA A 381 -28.02 10.88 6.83
C ALA A 381 -27.66 12.38 6.94
N ALA A 382 -26.49 12.72 7.47
CA ALA A 382 -26.00 14.10 7.53
C ALA A 382 -25.45 14.58 6.18
N ALA A 383 -24.85 13.70 5.38
CA ALA A 383 -24.45 13.98 4.00
C ALA A 383 -25.67 14.14 3.08
N GLU A 384 -26.62 13.19 3.12
CA GLU A 384 -27.86 13.21 2.33
C GLU A 384 -28.71 14.48 2.57
N LYS A 385 -28.66 15.02 3.80
CA LYS A 385 -29.36 16.23 4.19
C LYS A 385 -28.86 17.49 3.47
N GLU A 386 -27.58 17.54 3.08
CA GLU A 386 -26.97 18.69 2.42
C GLU A 386 -26.80 18.48 0.90
N LEU A 387 -26.52 17.25 0.45
CA LEU A 387 -26.31 16.90 -0.97
C LEU A 387 -27.59 16.45 -1.69
N GLY A 388 -28.56 15.86 -0.98
CA GLY A 388 -29.68 15.11 -1.57
C GLY A 388 -29.42 13.61 -1.58
N THR A 389 -30.09 12.86 -2.47
CA THR A 389 -29.80 11.43 -2.66
C THR A 389 -28.34 11.25 -3.09
N LEU A 390 -27.65 10.27 -2.51
CA LEU A 390 -26.32 9.84 -2.97
C LEU A 390 -26.47 8.94 -4.20
N GLU A 391 -26.69 9.55 -5.38
CA GLU A 391 -26.84 8.82 -6.65
C GLU A 391 -25.47 8.22 -7.10
N PRO A 392 -25.40 6.92 -7.47
CA PRO A 392 -24.12 6.26 -7.79
C PRO A 392 -23.34 6.83 -8.98
N GLU A 393 -23.99 7.46 -9.97
CA GLU A 393 -23.25 8.07 -11.08
C GLU A 393 -22.45 9.33 -10.67
N ASN A 394 -22.80 9.98 -9.54
CA ASN A 394 -22.28 11.30 -9.16
C ASN A 394 -21.57 11.37 -7.81
N THR A 395 -21.82 10.39 -6.92
CA THR A 395 -21.28 10.36 -5.56
C THR A 395 -19.88 9.77 -5.51
N PHE A 396 -18.96 10.40 -4.78
CA PHE A 396 -17.70 9.81 -4.34
C PHE A 396 -17.53 10.00 -2.83
N VAL A 397 -17.03 8.97 -2.15
CA VAL A 397 -16.80 8.95 -0.71
C VAL A 397 -15.30 8.77 -0.47
N LEU A 398 -14.70 9.71 0.26
CA LEU A 398 -13.30 9.65 0.70
C LEU A 398 -13.29 9.63 2.24
N THR A 399 -12.59 8.67 2.85
CA THR A 399 -12.60 8.46 4.31
C THR A 399 -11.33 7.77 4.77
N ASP A 400 -10.96 7.89 6.05
CA ASP A 400 -9.90 7.08 6.68
C ASP A 400 -10.42 5.90 7.54
N MET A 401 -11.70 5.57 7.37
CA MET A 401 -12.40 4.45 8.01
C MET A 401 -11.55 3.19 8.18
N GLY A 402 -11.34 2.78 9.42
CA GLY A 402 -10.58 1.58 9.77
C GLY A 402 -9.08 1.81 9.96
N THR A 403 -8.55 3.04 9.91
CA THR A 403 -7.12 3.33 10.17
C THR A 403 -6.83 4.16 11.44
N PRO A 404 -7.69 5.10 11.88
CA PRO A 404 -7.69 5.57 13.27
C PRO A 404 -7.96 4.46 14.29
N ALA A 405 -7.40 4.58 15.51
CA ALA A 405 -7.62 3.64 16.61
C ALA A 405 -9.12 3.39 16.85
N GLU A 406 -9.51 2.14 17.09
CA GLU A 406 -10.90 1.76 17.45
C GLU A 406 -11.96 2.21 16.42
N SER A 407 -11.56 2.56 15.18
CA SER A 407 -12.49 2.91 14.09
C SER A 407 -12.97 1.70 13.28
N ASP A 408 -12.22 0.59 13.35
CA ASP A 408 -12.53 -0.72 12.77
C ASP A 408 -13.95 -1.19 13.11
N VAL A 409 -14.38 -0.91 14.35
CA VAL A 409 -15.69 -1.27 14.88
C VAL A 409 -16.85 -0.73 14.03
N PHE A 410 -16.62 0.30 13.21
CA PHE A 410 -17.59 0.94 12.33
C PHE A 410 -17.58 0.39 10.89
N LEU A 411 -16.57 -0.38 10.46
CA LEU A 411 -16.41 -0.85 9.07
C LEU A 411 -17.64 -1.59 8.54
N ASN A 412 -18.17 -2.55 9.29
CA ASN A 412 -19.35 -3.32 8.87
C ASN A 412 -20.61 -2.45 8.74
N ASP A 413 -20.82 -1.50 9.65
CA ASP A 413 -21.95 -0.57 9.59
C ASP A 413 -21.81 0.36 8.37
N PHE A 414 -20.60 0.84 8.10
CA PHE A 414 -20.27 1.72 6.98
C PHE A 414 -20.47 1.01 5.63
N TYR A 415 -19.92 -0.19 5.43
CA TYR A 415 -20.08 -0.93 4.18
C TYR A 415 -21.53 -1.34 3.93
N SER A 416 -22.30 -1.70 4.97
CA SER A 416 -23.73 -1.98 4.83
C SER A 416 -24.50 -0.75 4.31
N GLU A 417 -24.32 0.42 4.92
CA GLU A 417 -24.94 1.67 4.48
C GLU A 417 -24.44 2.11 3.08
N PHE A 418 -23.18 1.82 2.72
CA PHE A 418 -22.63 2.11 1.39
C PHE A 418 -23.30 1.26 0.29
N TYR A 419 -23.33 -0.07 0.43
CA TYR A 419 -23.89 -0.97 -0.58
C TYR A 419 -25.43 -0.92 -0.64
N GLU A 420 -26.13 -0.60 0.44
CA GLU A 420 -27.60 -0.34 0.41
C GLU A 420 -27.99 0.83 -0.51
N ARG A 421 -27.04 1.71 -0.88
CA ARG A 421 -27.23 2.85 -1.78
C ARG A 421 -26.84 2.57 -3.24
N GLU A 422 -26.62 1.31 -3.59
CA GLU A 422 -26.15 0.87 -4.92
C GLU A 422 -24.78 1.48 -5.34
N LEU A 423 -24.00 1.97 -4.36
CA LEU A 423 -22.64 2.48 -4.57
C LEU A 423 -21.65 1.31 -4.81
N GLN A 424 -20.66 1.53 -5.65
CA GLN A 424 -19.68 0.53 -6.09
C GLN A 424 -18.28 0.89 -5.57
N TYR A 425 -17.59 -0.07 -4.93
CA TYR A 425 -16.26 0.16 -4.33
C TYR A 425 -15.32 0.84 -5.32
N THR A 426 -15.18 0.26 -6.52
CA THR A 426 -14.25 0.70 -7.56
C THR A 426 -14.51 2.10 -8.13
N LYS A 427 -15.69 2.69 -7.88
CA LYS A 427 -16.14 3.94 -8.52
C LYS A 427 -16.61 5.01 -7.55
N ASN A 428 -16.97 4.65 -6.32
CA ASN A 428 -17.63 5.55 -5.38
C ASN A 428 -16.94 5.63 -4.02
N LEU A 429 -15.85 4.89 -3.79
CA LEU A 429 -15.10 4.88 -2.53
C LEU A 429 -13.60 4.99 -2.79
N LEU A 430 -12.91 5.68 -1.89
CA LEU A 430 -11.50 5.48 -1.60
C LEU A 430 -11.30 5.55 -0.08
N VAL A 431 -10.73 4.49 0.50
CA VAL A 431 -10.33 4.47 1.91
C VAL A 431 -8.85 4.84 1.98
N VAL A 432 -8.53 5.98 2.56
CA VAL A 432 -7.16 6.50 2.66
C VAL A 432 -6.57 6.26 4.03
N GLN A 433 -5.29 5.94 4.08
CA GLN A 433 -4.58 5.62 5.29
C GLN A 433 -4.24 6.89 6.08
N ASN A 434 -4.46 6.84 7.39
CA ASN A 434 -4.12 7.89 8.32
C ASN A 434 -3.49 7.32 9.59
N ALA A 435 -2.89 8.18 10.42
CA ALA A 435 -2.27 7.76 11.66
C ALA A 435 -3.32 7.34 12.71
N ARG A 436 -2.96 6.37 13.57
CA ARG A 436 -3.82 5.81 14.63
C ARG A 436 -4.42 6.85 15.60
N ASN A 437 -3.86 8.07 15.67
CA ASN A 437 -4.33 9.19 16.49
C ASN A 437 -5.08 10.31 15.73
N ALA A 438 -5.33 10.15 14.43
CA ALA A 438 -6.14 11.10 13.68
C ALA A 438 -7.65 10.92 14.01
N PRO A 439 -8.47 11.97 13.93
CA PRO A 439 -9.91 11.83 14.05
C PRO A 439 -10.52 11.26 12.76
N LEU A 440 -11.37 10.25 12.91
CA LEU A 440 -12.13 9.61 11.83
C LEU A 440 -12.98 10.62 11.05
N TRP A 441 -12.91 10.58 9.72
CA TRP A 441 -13.58 11.55 8.85
C TRP A 441 -14.13 10.95 7.55
N PHE A 442 -15.04 11.72 6.94
CA PHE A 442 -15.70 11.39 5.68
C PHE A 442 -15.86 12.66 4.84
N ALA A 443 -15.62 12.55 3.54
CA ALA A 443 -15.92 13.57 2.55
C ALA A 443 -16.81 12.94 1.47
N PHE A 444 -18.09 13.35 1.45
CA PHE A 444 -19.05 12.96 0.43
C PHE A 444 -19.09 14.04 -0.64
N PHE A 445 -18.72 13.72 -1.87
CA PHE A 445 -18.67 14.65 -2.99
C PHE A 445 -19.69 14.29 -4.06
N ASP A 446 -20.48 15.27 -4.49
CA ASP A 446 -21.37 15.18 -5.66
C ASP A 446 -20.79 16.00 -6.82
N LYS A 447 -20.32 15.33 -7.87
CA LYS A 447 -19.78 16.01 -9.06
C LYS A 447 -20.84 16.75 -9.90
N SER A 448 -22.14 16.52 -9.68
CA SER A 448 -23.20 17.18 -10.45
C SER A 448 -23.48 18.62 -9.97
N SER A 449 -23.22 18.91 -8.70
CA SER A 449 -23.24 20.26 -8.13
C SER A 449 -21.86 20.81 -7.76
N GLY A 450 -20.84 19.96 -7.70
CA GLY A 450 -19.49 20.32 -7.25
C GLY A 450 -19.36 20.44 -5.73
N ASN A 451 -20.38 20.05 -4.97
CA ASN A 451 -20.39 20.19 -3.52
C ASN A 451 -19.78 18.96 -2.82
N CYS A 452 -18.94 19.22 -1.82
CA CYS A 452 -18.44 18.24 -0.88
C CYS A 452 -19.00 18.52 0.52
N THR A 453 -19.63 17.54 1.14
CA THR A 453 -19.98 17.55 2.57
C THR A 453 -18.93 16.76 3.34
N TYR A 454 -18.17 17.49 4.15
CA TYR A 454 -17.13 16.97 5.02
C TYR A 454 -17.68 16.81 6.44
N ILE A 455 -17.35 15.67 7.07
CA ILE A 455 -17.85 15.24 8.37
C ILE A 455 -16.67 14.65 9.15
N GLU A 456 -16.35 15.20 10.32
CA GLU A 456 -15.53 14.51 11.32
C GLU A 456 -16.44 13.93 12.41
N VAL A 457 -15.99 12.83 13.02
CA VAL A 457 -16.74 12.14 14.05
C VAL A 457 -15.87 11.90 15.28
N SER A 458 -16.37 12.29 16.45
CA SER A 458 -15.77 11.90 17.73
C SER A 458 -16.47 10.65 18.23
N TYR A 459 -15.66 9.67 18.62
CA TYR A 459 -16.05 8.41 19.23
C TYR A 459 -15.14 8.14 20.43
N GLY A 460 -15.45 7.15 21.27
CA GLY A 460 -14.94 7.09 22.64
C GLY A 460 -16.03 7.50 23.63
N GLU A 461 -15.71 8.32 24.65
CA GLU A 461 -16.63 8.67 25.76
C GLU A 461 -18.02 9.14 25.32
N LYS A 462 -18.11 9.74 24.12
CA LYS A 462 -19.35 10.09 23.45
C LYS A 462 -19.17 10.00 21.94
N ASN A 463 -20.21 9.49 21.29
CA ASN A 463 -20.23 9.28 19.85
C ASN A 463 -21.14 10.32 19.17
N GLU A 464 -20.55 11.24 18.40
CA GLU A 464 -21.28 12.23 17.62
C GLU A 464 -20.49 12.77 16.43
N ILE A 465 -21.19 13.35 15.46
CA ILE A 465 -20.59 14.22 14.45
C ILE A 465 -20.04 15.44 15.20
N SER A 466 -18.71 15.53 15.30
CA SER A 466 -18.00 16.58 16.02
C SER A 466 -17.86 17.84 15.17
N TYR A 467 -17.71 17.66 13.86
CA TYR A 467 -17.64 18.73 12.87
C TYR A 467 -18.39 18.33 11.59
N GLN A 468 -19.12 19.28 11.00
CA GLN A 468 -19.71 19.13 9.66
C GLN A 468 -19.65 20.47 8.94
N VAL A 469 -19.28 20.44 7.66
CA VAL A 469 -19.36 21.57 6.74
C VAL A 469 -19.67 21.08 5.32
N THR A 470 -20.31 21.91 4.51
CA THR A 470 -20.51 21.64 3.08
C THR A 470 -19.98 22.81 2.28
N GLU A 471 -19.13 22.52 1.30
CA GLU A 471 -18.44 23.51 0.47
C GLU A 471 -18.43 23.10 -0.99
N ASN A 472 -18.43 24.08 -1.89
CA ASN A 472 -18.22 23.81 -3.32
C ASN A 472 -16.71 23.69 -3.60
N ILE A 473 -16.28 22.56 -4.17
CA ILE A 473 -14.87 22.24 -4.40
C ILE A 473 -14.54 22.03 -5.89
N ASP A 474 -15.49 22.26 -6.80
CA ASP A 474 -15.32 22.17 -8.25
C ASP A 474 -14.16 23.06 -8.70
N PHE A 475 -13.10 22.44 -9.25
CA PHE A 475 -11.88 23.14 -9.62
C PHE A 475 -12.10 24.19 -10.71
N ASP A 476 -13.03 24.01 -11.65
CA ASP A 476 -13.34 25.01 -12.68
C ASP A 476 -14.02 26.24 -12.07
N VAL A 477 -14.86 26.06 -11.04
CA VAL A 477 -15.48 27.14 -10.27
C VAL A 477 -14.47 27.85 -9.37
N LEU A 478 -13.62 27.09 -8.69
CA LEU A 478 -12.60 27.64 -7.77
C LEU A 478 -11.47 28.37 -8.52
N SER A 479 -11.13 27.95 -9.74
CA SER A 479 -10.02 28.51 -10.53
C SER A 479 -10.44 29.55 -11.59
N GLU A 480 -11.75 29.79 -11.81
CA GLU A 480 -12.27 30.70 -12.85
C GLU A 480 -11.60 32.08 -12.86
N ASN A 481 -11.32 32.65 -11.69
CA ASN A 481 -10.83 34.01 -11.54
C ASN A 481 -10.11 34.25 -10.18
N GLU A 482 -9.34 35.34 -10.09
CA GLU A 482 -8.56 35.74 -8.90
C GLU A 482 -9.41 35.87 -7.61
N GLU A 483 -10.69 36.26 -7.70
CA GLU A 483 -11.59 36.43 -6.54
C GLU A 483 -12.07 35.07 -6.01
N SER A 484 -12.41 34.12 -6.89
CA SER A 484 -12.68 32.72 -6.52
C SER A 484 -11.46 32.07 -5.86
N VAL A 485 -10.29 32.20 -6.49
CA VAL A 485 -9.02 31.63 -5.99
C VAL A 485 -8.64 32.22 -4.64
N ALA A 486 -8.82 33.53 -4.44
CA ALA A 486 -8.58 34.19 -3.15
C ALA A 486 -9.58 33.73 -2.06
N ALA A 487 -10.85 33.55 -2.40
CA ALA A 487 -11.88 33.07 -1.47
C ALA A 487 -11.64 31.62 -1.04
N TRP A 488 -11.15 30.75 -1.93
CA TRP A 488 -10.76 29.39 -1.55
C TRP A 488 -9.46 29.36 -0.74
N ASN A 489 -8.48 30.20 -1.09
CA ASN A 489 -7.27 30.36 -0.27
C ASN A 489 -7.59 30.74 1.18
N GLU A 490 -8.59 31.58 1.45
CA GLU A 490 -8.99 31.91 2.83
C GLU A 490 -9.45 30.64 3.59
N LYS A 491 -10.21 29.75 2.93
CA LYS A 491 -10.71 28.49 3.50
C LYS A 491 -9.62 27.44 3.72
N VAL A 492 -8.66 27.32 2.80
CA VAL A 492 -7.47 26.47 2.96
C VAL A 492 -6.62 26.97 4.14
N ASN A 493 -6.38 28.29 4.23
CA ASN A 493 -5.63 28.87 5.36
C ASN A 493 -6.39 28.81 6.69
N SER A 494 -7.73 28.74 6.67
CA SER A 494 -8.56 28.57 7.87
C SER A 494 -8.82 27.11 8.26
N LYS A 495 -8.26 26.13 7.53
CA LYS A 495 -8.50 24.69 7.70
C LYS A 495 -9.99 24.28 7.68
N VAL A 496 -10.71 24.58 6.59
CA VAL A 496 -12.16 24.27 6.48
C VAL A 496 -12.48 22.75 6.53
N PHE A 497 -11.54 21.87 6.19
CA PHE A 497 -11.64 20.41 6.34
C PHE A 497 -10.54 19.88 7.29
N ASP A 498 -10.27 20.63 8.36
CA ASP A 498 -9.16 20.46 9.33
C ASP A 498 -7.77 20.15 8.72
N GLY A 499 -7.41 20.78 7.60
CA GLY A 499 -6.10 20.57 6.95
C GLY A 499 -6.10 19.52 5.85
N ARG A 500 -7.25 18.86 5.60
CA ARG A 500 -7.42 17.87 4.52
C ARG A 500 -7.86 18.51 3.20
N GLU A 501 -7.83 19.85 3.08
CA GLU A 501 -8.37 20.58 1.92
C GLU A 501 -7.65 20.25 0.64
N PHE A 502 -6.34 19.98 0.70
CA PHE A 502 -5.60 19.56 -0.49
C PHE A 502 -5.99 18.15 -0.94
N ALA A 503 -6.05 17.18 -0.01
CA ALA A 503 -6.39 15.79 -0.31
C ALA A 503 -7.81 15.64 -0.90
N ILE A 504 -8.80 16.24 -0.22
CA ILE A 504 -10.20 16.20 -0.66
C ILE A 504 -10.36 16.92 -2.01
N LEU A 505 -9.72 18.09 -2.20
CA LEU A 505 -9.82 18.81 -3.47
C LEU A 505 -9.19 18.03 -4.63
N THR A 506 -7.96 17.52 -4.49
CA THR A 506 -7.26 16.89 -5.63
C THR A 506 -7.83 15.52 -5.98
N ILE A 507 -8.22 14.70 -4.99
CA ILE A 507 -8.80 13.37 -5.25
C ILE A 507 -10.21 13.52 -5.86
N CYS A 508 -11.11 14.28 -5.23
CA CYS A 508 -12.49 14.39 -5.71
C CYS A 508 -12.59 15.02 -7.11
N ASN A 509 -11.75 16.02 -7.43
CA ASN A 509 -11.76 16.61 -8.77
C ASN A 509 -11.05 15.72 -9.81
N ALA A 510 -10.00 14.99 -9.46
CA ALA A 510 -9.38 14.03 -10.39
C ALA A 510 -10.38 12.94 -10.76
N TRP A 511 -11.07 12.37 -9.76
CA TRP A 511 -12.17 11.43 -9.95
C TRP A 511 -13.31 12.04 -10.79
N ALA A 512 -13.66 13.31 -10.57
CA ALA A 512 -14.73 14.00 -11.31
C ALA A 512 -14.51 14.04 -12.83
N THR A 513 -13.25 13.98 -13.31
CA THR A 513 -12.94 13.94 -14.75
C THR A 513 -13.51 12.70 -15.44
N GLY A 514 -13.60 11.57 -14.73
CA GLY A 514 -13.87 10.26 -15.31
C GLY A 514 -12.66 9.58 -15.98
N ASP A 515 -11.52 10.27 -16.08
CA ASP A 515 -10.26 9.80 -16.68
C ASP A 515 -9.20 9.43 -15.61
N PHE A 516 -9.62 9.22 -14.35
CA PHE A 516 -8.71 8.86 -13.26
C PHE A 516 -8.40 7.36 -13.26
N ASP A 517 -7.14 7.01 -13.47
CA ASP A 517 -6.66 5.64 -13.47
C ASP A 517 -6.85 4.98 -12.08
N TYR A 518 -7.39 3.76 -12.07
CA TYR A 518 -7.73 3.07 -10.82
C TYR A 518 -6.49 2.62 -10.05
N GLU A 519 -5.42 2.20 -10.73
CA GLU A 519 -4.17 1.79 -10.08
C GLU A 519 -3.45 3.00 -9.46
N LEU A 520 -3.55 4.16 -10.12
CA LEU A 520 -3.10 5.43 -9.55
C LEU A 520 -3.95 5.82 -8.33
N MET A 521 -5.26 5.61 -8.37
CA MET A 521 -6.15 5.85 -7.24
C MET A 521 -5.83 4.91 -6.05
N GLN A 522 -5.53 3.63 -6.29
CA GLN A 522 -5.08 2.70 -5.25
C GLN A 522 -3.77 3.15 -4.58
N CYS A 523 -2.83 3.73 -5.33
CA CYS A 523 -1.60 4.31 -4.73
C CYS A 523 -1.88 5.44 -3.71
N LEU A 524 -3.11 6.00 -3.73
CA LEU A 524 -3.57 7.00 -2.76
C LEU A 524 -4.23 6.39 -1.53
N GLU A 525 -4.56 5.10 -1.52
CA GLU A 525 -4.95 4.40 -0.29
C GLU A 525 -3.80 4.55 0.73
N ILE A 526 -2.56 4.25 0.34
CA ILE A 526 -1.39 4.47 1.21
C ILE A 526 -0.97 5.96 1.25
N HIS A 527 -0.86 6.68 0.13
CA HIS A 527 -0.31 8.05 0.16
C HIS A 527 -1.28 9.15 0.69
N ASN A 528 -2.57 8.84 0.82
CA ASN A 528 -3.68 9.68 1.33
C ASN A 528 -4.00 11.02 0.66
N HIS A 529 -3.23 11.48 -0.33
CA HIS A 529 -3.54 12.68 -1.10
C HIS A 529 -2.94 12.65 -2.51
N PHE A 530 -3.71 13.07 -3.54
CA PHE A 530 -3.17 13.14 -4.91
C PHE A 530 -2.25 14.36 -5.04
N CYS A 531 -1.00 14.13 -5.50
CA CYS A 531 -0.01 15.20 -5.64
C CYS A 531 1.05 14.90 -6.72
N PRO A 532 1.81 15.93 -7.20
CA PRO A 532 2.77 15.77 -8.30
C PRO A 532 3.92 14.80 -8.01
N GLY A 533 4.16 14.49 -6.74
CA GLY A 533 5.13 13.47 -6.34
C GLY A 533 4.60 12.05 -6.57
N VAL A 534 3.33 11.77 -6.26
CA VAL A 534 2.70 10.47 -6.54
C VAL A 534 2.56 10.26 -8.05
N SER A 535 2.03 11.25 -8.77
CA SER A 535 1.90 11.16 -10.23
C SER A 535 3.27 11.03 -10.92
N SER A 536 4.35 11.64 -10.38
CA SER A 536 5.72 11.35 -10.85
C SER A 536 6.15 9.89 -10.62
N GLY A 537 5.79 9.29 -9.49
CA GLY A 537 6.05 7.87 -9.21
C GLY A 537 5.32 6.94 -10.16
N PHE A 538 4.08 7.29 -10.51
CA PHE A 538 3.28 6.53 -11.49
C PHE A 538 3.89 6.60 -12.89
N VAL A 539 4.37 7.78 -13.33
CA VAL A 539 5.10 7.92 -14.60
C VAL A 539 6.41 7.13 -14.59
N LEU A 540 7.19 7.20 -13.50
CA LEU A 540 8.42 6.41 -13.33
C LEU A 540 8.14 4.90 -13.38
N ALA A 541 7.04 4.45 -12.75
CA ALA A 541 6.68 3.05 -12.71
C ALA A 541 6.26 2.51 -14.08
N ASN A 542 5.39 3.23 -14.80
CA ASN A 542 5.01 2.87 -16.17
C ASN A 542 6.23 2.87 -17.11
N TRP A 543 7.15 3.85 -16.99
CA TRP A 543 8.38 3.86 -17.79
C TRP A 543 9.28 2.65 -17.50
N MET A 544 9.43 2.26 -16.24
CA MET A 544 10.18 1.06 -15.84
C MET A 544 9.54 -0.21 -16.41
N GLU A 545 8.22 -0.33 -16.35
CA GLU A 545 7.49 -1.49 -16.89
C GLU A 545 7.55 -1.55 -18.43
N GLU A 546 7.60 -0.42 -19.13
CA GLU A 546 7.78 -0.38 -20.60
C GLU A 546 9.20 -0.77 -21.05
N ASN A 547 10.23 -0.41 -20.27
CA ASN A 547 11.64 -0.54 -20.69
C ASN A 547 12.35 -1.77 -20.06
N TYR A 548 11.88 -2.23 -18.90
CA TYR A 548 12.41 -3.35 -18.13
C TYR A 548 11.28 -4.28 -17.65
N PRO A 549 10.51 -4.92 -18.54
CA PRO A 549 9.21 -5.52 -18.22
C PRO A 549 9.18 -6.45 -17.00
N LEU A 550 8.16 -6.23 -16.15
CA LEU A 550 7.91 -7.00 -14.93
C LEU A 550 7.20 -8.32 -15.29
N GLU A 551 7.90 -9.24 -15.96
CA GLU A 551 7.41 -10.59 -16.27
C GLU A 551 7.47 -11.53 -15.05
N GLU A 552 6.86 -12.71 -15.11
CA GLU A 552 6.94 -13.74 -14.04
C GLU A 552 8.41 -14.03 -13.69
N GLY A 553 8.77 -13.93 -12.41
CA GLY A 553 10.16 -14.15 -11.95
C GLY A 553 11.09 -12.94 -12.07
N VAL A 554 10.63 -11.81 -12.62
CA VAL A 554 11.27 -10.50 -12.51
C VAL A 554 10.73 -9.78 -11.25
N SER A 555 11.60 -9.05 -10.55
CA SER A 555 11.22 -8.14 -9.47
C SER A 555 12.12 -6.90 -9.46
N TYR A 556 11.66 -5.81 -8.83
CA TYR A 556 12.44 -4.60 -8.63
C TYR A 556 12.76 -4.39 -7.14
N THR A 557 13.95 -3.88 -6.83
CA THR A 557 14.32 -3.31 -5.53
C THR A 557 14.68 -1.84 -5.72
N VAL A 558 14.11 -0.93 -4.93
CA VAL A 558 14.26 0.52 -5.08
C VAL A 558 15.22 1.07 -4.02
N PHE A 559 16.20 1.88 -4.43
CA PHE A 559 16.96 2.73 -3.51
C PHE A 559 16.48 4.16 -3.71
N SER A 560 15.64 4.61 -2.78
CA SER A 560 15.05 5.94 -2.79
C SER A 560 15.95 6.92 -2.07
N SER A 561 16.82 7.56 -2.85
CA SER A 561 17.69 8.63 -2.41
C SER A 561 18.01 9.51 -3.64
N PRO A 562 17.31 10.64 -3.85
CA PRO A 562 16.35 11.30 -2.96
C PRO A 562 15.02 10.55 -2.76
N GLN A 563 14.49 10.69 -1.54
CA GLN A 563 13.15 10.30 -1.11
C GLN A 563 12.11 11.34 -1.54
N TRP A 564 10.94 10.90 -2.00
CA TRP A 564 9.71 11.72 -2.06
C TRP A 564 8.47 10.84 -2.29
N CYS A 565 7.29 11.46 -2.35
CA CYS A 565 5.96 10.84 -2.56
C CYS A 565 5.83 9.82 -3.72
N LYS A 566 6.82 9.70 -4.62
CA LYS A 566 6.89 8.63 -5.62
C LYS A 566 6.96 7.24 -4.97
N ASP A 567 7.53 7.15 -3.78
CA ASP A 567 7.92 5.88 -3.17
C ASP A 567 6.72 5.03 -2.72
N ASP A 568 5.61 5.68 -2.37
CA ASP A 568 4.36 4.99 -2.00
C ASP A 568 3.60 4.41 -3.22
N VAL A 569 3.95 4.85 -4.44
CA VAL A 569 3.55 4.15 -5.67
C VAL A 569 4.29 2.82 -5.78
N PHE A 570 5.60 2.79 -5.46
CA PHE A 570 6.40 1.57 -5.56
C PHE A 570 6.02 0.54 -4.49
N LEU A 571 5.62 0.99 -3.29
CA LEU A 571 4.92 0.14 -2.31
C LEU A 571 3.76 -0.57 -3.00
N THR A 572 2.75 0.20 -3.43
CA THR A 572 1.46 -0.32 -3.91
C THR A 572 1.63 -1.15 -5.19
N ARG A 573 2.27 -0.59 -6.21
CA ARG A 573 2.29 -1.11 -7.58
C ARG A 573 3.28 -2.25 -7.81
N TRP A 574 4.31 -2.39 -6.98
CA TRP A 574 5.35 -3.43 -7.15
C TRP A 574 5.52 -4.36 -5.95
N ASP A 575 4.71 -4.18 -4.90
CA ASP A 575 4.86 -4.84 -3.59
C ASP A 575 6.25 -4.59 -2.94
N ALA A 576 6.87 -3.45 -3.27
CA ALA A 576 8.25 -3.13 -2.91
C ALA A 576 8.35 -2.55 -1.50
N THR A 577 7.83 -3.25 -0.49
CA THR A 577 7.77 -2.75 0.90
C THR A 577 9.12 -2.83 1.64
N PRO A 578 9.39 -1.95 2.62
CA PRO A 578 10.51 -2.09 3.53
C PRO A 578 10.53 -3.46 4.23
N GLY A 579 9.41 -3.92 4.79
CA GLY A 579 9.35 -5.20 5.50
C GLY A 579 9.66 -6.42 4.64
N LYS A 580 9.57 -6.30 3.31
CA LYS A 580 9.93 -7.32 2.31
C LYS A 580 11.31 -7.10 1.67
N GLY A 581 12.05 -6.05 2.05
CA GLY A 581 13.33 -5.67 1.43
C GLY A 581 13.21 -5.09 0.02
N GLY A 582 12.02 -4.57 -0.34
CA GLY A 582 11.73 -4.02 -1.65
C GLY A 582 12.16 -2.56 -1.84
N ILE A 583 12.28 -1.78 -0.76
CA ILE A 583 12.73 -0.38 -0.81
C ILE A 583 13.65 0.01 0.36
N TRP A 584 14.77 0.65 0.00
CA TRP A 584 15.76 1.23 0.90
C TRP A 584 15.70 2.76 0.80
N VAL A 585 15.84 3.49 1.92
CA VAL A 585 15.40 4.90 2.01
C VAL A 585 16.40 5.74 2.78
N SER A 586 16.97 6.78 2.13
CA SER A 586 17.89 7.75 2.74
C SER A 586 17.89 9.12 2.02
N GLU A 587 18.34 10.17 2.70
CA GLU A 587 18.47 11.53 2.14
C GLU A 587 19.87 11.75 1.50
N LEU A 588 19.92 12.24 0.26
CA LEU A 588 21.14 12.78 -0.36
C LEU A 588 21.23 14.31 -0.18
N PRO A 589 22.41 14.89 0.06
CA PRO A 589 22.62 16.33 -0.03
C PRO A 589 22.40 16.88 -1.46
N ASP A 590 21.93 18.12 -1.57
CA ASP A 590 21.77 18.82 -2.86
C ASP A 590 23.06 18.79 -3.71
N GLU A 591 24.24 18.97 -3.08
CA GLU A 591 25.55 18.93 -3.76
C GLU A 591 25.89 17.54 -4.36
N GLU A 592 25.35 16.45 -3.80
CA GLU A 592 25.52 15.09 -4.33
C GLU A 592 24.50 14.80 -5.44
N ILE A 593 23.27 15.31 -5.31
CA ILE A 593 22.24 15.27 -6.36
C ILE A 593 22.73 16.02 -7.61
N GLU A 594 23.20 17.26 -7.48
CA GLU A 594 23.82 18.03 -8.59
C GLU A 594 25.04 17.33 -9.19
N ALA A 595 25.82 16.59 -8.39
CA ALA A 595 26.99 15.85 -8.87
C ALA A 595 26.65 14.61 -9.71
N ILE A 596 25.49 13.99 -9.46
CA ILE A 596 24.97 12.85 -10.23
C ILE A 596 24.13 13.36 -11.42
N ASN A 597 23.01 14.03 -11.11
CA ASN A 597 22.09 14.66 -12.05
C ASN A 597 21.02 15.48 -11.29
N ASP A 598 20.83 16.75 -11.66
CA ASP A 598 19.81 17.66 -11.08
C ASP A 598 18.37 17.08 -11.07
N SER A 599 18.07 16.09 -11.92
CA SER A 599 16.75 15.43 -12.02
C SER A 599 16.64 14.08 -11.31
N LEU A 600 17.67 13.63 -10.58
CA LEU A 600 17.76 12.27 -10.00
C LEU A 600 16.50 11.84 -9.20
N ALA A 601 16.01 10.63 -9.49
CA ALA A 601 14.78 10.06 -8.93
C ALA A 601 14.98 8.72 -8.17
N GLY A 602 16.19 8.17 -8.18
CA GLY A 602 16.54 6.93 -7.45
C GLY A 602 17.34 5.93 -8.28
N ILE A 603 17.67 4.79 -7.67
CA ILE A 603 18.16 3.58 -8.35
C ILE A 603 17.07 2.50 -8.27
N PHE A 604 16.85 1.81 -9.38
CA PHE A 604 15.89 0.73 -9.55
C PHE A 604 16.67 -0.52 -9.94
N VAL A 605 16.86 -1.45 -9.01
CA VAL A 605 17.56 -2.72 -9.26
C VAL A 605 16.58 -3.73 -9.84
N VAL A 606 16.73 -4.03 -11.12
CA VAL A 606 15.98 -5.09 -11.82
C VAL A 606 16.65 -6.43 -11.53
N LYS A 607 15.90 -7.36 -10.93
CA LYS A 607 16.35 -8.73 -10.60
C LYS A 607 15.54 -9.74 -11.39
N ASP A 608 16.12 -10.26 -12.45
CA ASP A 608 15.54 -11.29 -13.31
C ASP A 608 16.05 -12.68 -12.88
N LYS A 609 15.16 -13.48 -12.29
CA LYS A 609 15.46 -14.85 -11.81
C LYS A 609 15.55 -15.86 -12.96
N ASN A 610 14.99 -15.56 -14.13
CA ASN A 610 14.99 -16.42 -15.32
C ASN A 610 16.30 -16.30 -16.10
N ALA A 611 16.80 -15.07 -16.28
CA ALA A 611 18.13 -14.81 -16.83
C ALA A 611 19.26 -14.99 -15.81
N GLY A 612 18.96 -14.84 -14.52
CA GLY A 612 19.94 -14.86 -13.43
C GLY A 612 20.80 -13.58 -13.40
N THR A 613 20.18 -12.42 -13.59
CA THR A 613 20.86 -11.12 -13.72
C THR A 613 20.30 -10.07 -12.77
N LEU A 614 21.19 -9.28 -12.17
CA LEU A 614 20.86 -8.06 -11.42
C LEU A 614 21.40 -6.84 -12.17
N LYS A 615 20.61 -5.75 -12.18
CA LYS A 615 20.96 -4.53 -12.90
C LYS A 615 20.42 -3.29 -12.19
N ALA A 616 21.31 -2.39 -11.78
CA ALA A 616 20.96 -1.07 -11.30
C ALA A 616 20.64 -0.14 -12.48
N VAL A 617 19.39 0.31 -12.58
CA VAL A 617 18.92 1.35 -13.51
C VAL A 617 18.75 2.64 -12.73
N VAL A 618 19.45 3.70 -13.11
CA VAL A 618 19.41 4.99 -12.41
C VAL A 618 18.61 5.99 -13.23
N LEU A 619 17.54 6.54 -12.65
CA LEU A 619 16.57 7.37 -13.37
C LEU A 619 16.58 8.81 -12.88
N GLY A 620 16.24 9.73 -13.77
CA GLY A 620 15.87 11.11 -13.48
C GLY A 620 14.46 11.45 -13.96
N TYR A 621 13.82 12.41 -13.30
CA TYR A 621 12.46 12.88 -13.58
C TYR A 621 12.41 14.41 -13.77
N ASN A 622 11.92 14.85 -14.92
CA ASN A 622 11.94 16.25 -15.35
C ASN A 622 10.68 17.02 -14.90
N SER A 623 10.65 17.41 -13.63
CA SER A 623 9.53 18.19 -13.04
C SER A 623 9.38 19.62 -13.60
N ASP A 624 10.45 20.19 -14.16
CA ASP A 624 10.41 21.47 -14.88
C ASP A 624 9.54 21.39 -16.13
N THR A 625 9.67 20.32 -16.92
CA THR A 625 8.88 20.09 -18.13
C THR A 625 7.38 20.01 -17.83
N VAL A 626 7.01 19.39 -16.69
CA VAL A 626 5.63 19.40 -16.18
C VAL A 626 5.20 20.83 -15.84
N SER A 627 6.06 21.56 -15.12
CA SER A 627 5.81 22.92 -14.65
C SER A 627 5.64 23.93 -15.80
N GLU A 628 6.40 23.80 -16.88
CA GLU A 628 6.25 24.62 -18.10
C GLU A 628 4.96 24.33 -18.89
N ARG A 629 4.41 23.11 -18.80
CA ARG A 629 3.37 22.62 -19.72
C ARG A 629 1.99 22.41 -19.11
N CYS A 630 1.90 22.25 -17.79
CA CYS A 630 0.64 22.06 -17.05
C CYS A 630 -0.33 23.27 -17.10
N GLY A 631 0.15 24.45 -17.50
CA GLY A 631 -0.66 25.67 -17.59
C GLY A 631 -0.76 26.49 -16.30
N ALA A 632 -0.08 26.07 -15.22
CA ALA A 632 0.04 26.84 -13.99
C ALA A 632 0.83 28.15 -14.20
N LYS A 633 0.43 29.20 -13.49
CA LYS A 633 1.13 30.50 -13.46
C LYS A 633 2.14 30.56 -12.31
N GLU A 634 3.09 31.48 -12.43
CA GLU A 634 4.11 31.78 -11.39
C GLU A 634 3.47 32.31 -10.08
N ASP A 635 2.29 32.93 -10.17
CA ASP A 635 1.52 33.50 -9.06
C ASP A 635 0.28 32.66 -8.66
N ASP A 636 0.05 31.50 -9.27
CA ASP A 636 -1.01 30.59 -8.86
C ASP A 636 -0.70 29.94 -7.49
N PRO A 637 -1.69 29.80 -6.57
CA PRO A 637 -1.46 29.15 -5.28
C PRO A 637 -0.97 27.71 -5.41
N SER A 638 -0.26 27.22 -4.38
CA SER A 638 0.35 25.88 -4.41
C SER A 638 -0.64 24.75 -4.70
N TRP A 639 -1.90 24.84 -4.24
CA TRP A 639 -2.92 23.82 -4.56
C TRP A 639 -3.34 23.86 -6.04
N VAL A 640 -3.52 25.05 -6.63
CA VAL A 640 -3.80 25.24 -8.06
C VAL A 640 -2.66 24.69 -8.90
N SER A 641 -1.43 25.12 -8.61
CA SER A 641 -0.23 24.72 -9.37
C SER A 641 0.06 23.23 -9.24
N LYS A 642 -0.15 22.61 -8.07
CA LYS A 642 -0.03 21.15 -7.91
C LYS A 642 -1.10 20.43 -8.73
N TYR A 643 -2.38 20.74 -8.52
CA TYR A 643 -3.48 20.02 -9.17
C TYR A 643 -3.47 20.14 -10.70
N GLN A 644 -3.02 21.27 -11.25
CA GLN A 644 -2.80 21.41 -12.70
C GLN A 644 -1.67 20.52 -13.23
N LYS A 645 -0.59 20.31 -12.46
CA LYS A 645 0.47 19.35 -12.81
C LYS A 645 -0.08 17.92 -12.78
N ASP A 646 -0.88 17.58 -11.77
CA ASP A 646 -1.52 16.27 -11.65
C ASP A 646 -2.49 15.99 -12.80
N LEU A 647 -3.42 16.91 -13.12
CA LEU A 647 -4.29 16.84 -14.30
C LEU A 647 -3.52 16.69 -15.62
N TRP A 648 -2.36 17.34 -15.75
CA TRP A 648 -1.52 17.20 -16.93
C TRP A 648 -0.81 15.84 -16.98
N LEU A 649 -0.41 15.30 -15.82
CA LEU A 649 0.22 13.97 -15.69
C LEU A 649 -0.78 12.81 -15.79
N MET A 650 -2.08 13.03 -15.58
CA MET A 650 -3.13 12.02 -15.79
C MET A 650 -3.25 11.56 -17.26
N ASN A 651 -2.74 12.31 -18.24
CA ASN A 651 -2.74 11.92 -19.65
C ASN A 651 -1.39 11.31 -20.07
N PRO A 652 -1.30 10.01 -20.43
CA PRO A 652 -0.06 9.38 -20.88
C PRO A 652 0.57 9.99 -22.14
N GLU A 653 -0.19 10.68 -23.00
CA GLU A 653 0.38 11.40 -24.16
C GLU A 653 1.37 12.51 -23.76
N ASN A 654 1.35 12.96 -22.49
CA ASN A 654 2.24 13.99 -21.96
C ASN A 654 3.56 13.45 -21.40
N TRP A 655 3.73 12.12 -21.26
CA TRP A 655 4.89 11.53 -20.54
C TRP A 655 6.21 11.52 -21.35
N ASP A 656 6.17 11.79 -22.66
CA ASP A 656 7.35 11.80 -23.53
C ASP A 656 8.42 12.80 -23.06
N GLY A 657 9.61 12.26 -22.73
CA GLY A 657 10.76 13.01 -22.25
C GLY A 657 10.71 13.43 -20.77
N LEU A 658 9.74 12.94 -19.97
CA LEU A 658 9.73 13.19 -18.52
C LEU A 658 10.75 12.34 -17.76
N VAL A 659 10.93 11.07 -18.14
CA VAL A 659 11.89 10.15 -17.52
C VAL A 659 13.15 10.06 -18.36
N THR A 660 14.31 10.05 -17.69
CA THR A 660 15.63 9.90 -18.32
C THR A 660 16.41 8.76 -17.67
N GLU A 661 16.89 7.81 -18.47
CA GLU A 661 17.88 6.83 -18.04
C GLU A 661 19.26 7.52 -17.90
N ILE A 662 19.74 7.68 -16.66
CA ILE A 662 21.01 8.34 -16.33
C ILE A 662 22.17 7.34 -16.49
N ALA A 663 22.00 6.14 -15.94
CA ALA A 663 23.00 5.07 -15.98
C ALA A 663 22.33 3.69 -15.90
N VAL A 664 22.99 2.68 -16.46
CA VAL A 664 22.62 1.26 -16.36
C VAL A 664 23.88 0.46 -16.05
N ILE A 665 23.86 -0.28 -14.95
CA ILE A 665 25.02 -1.00 -14.42
C ILE A 665 24.59 -2.42 -14.09
N ASP A 666 25.21 -3.41 -14.75
CA ASP A 666 25.07 -4.82 -14.37
C ASP A 666 25.82 -5.04 -13.04
N ILE A 667 25.15 -5.59 -12.01
CA ILE A 667 25.71 -5.78 -10.66
C ILE A 667 25.63 -7.26 -10.23
N ASP A 668 26.22 -7.59 -9.08
CA ASP A 668 26.03 -8.90 -8.43
C ASP A 668 25.39 -8.77 -7.03
N GLU A 669 25.01 -9.90 -6.44
CA GLU A 669 24.39 -9.97 -5.11
C GLU A 669 25.29 -9.39 -4.00
N ALA A 670 26.62 -9.40 -4.17
CA ALA A 670 27.52 -8.80 -3.18
C ALA A 670 27.47 -7.26 -3.27
N THR A 671 27.44 -6.72 -4.49
CA THR A 671 27.25 -5.29 -4.75
C THR A 671 25.89 -4.81 -4.24
N LEU A 672 24.83 -5.61 -4.44
CA LEU A 672 23.51 -5.32 -3.88
C LEU A 672 23.56 -5.26 -2.35
N ASN A 673 24.04 -6.31 -1.68
CA ASN A 673 24.13 -6.34 -0.23
C ASN A 673 24.99 -5.18 0.36
N GLU A 674 26.01 -4.72 -0.37
CA GLU A 674 26.83 -3.55 0.01
C GLU A 674 26.00 -2.25 -0.04
N MET A 675 25.18 -2.06 -1.09
CA MET A 675 24.27 -0.90 -1.23
C MET A 675 23.21 -0.79 -0.12
N GLU A 676 22.92 -1.87 0.60
CA GLU A 676 21.87 -1.97 1.64
C GLU A 676 22.35 -1.58 3.06
N GLN A 677 23.66 -1.40 3.28
CA GLN A 677 24.23 -1.13 4.61
C GLN A 677 24.09 0.34 5.04
N ALA A 678 23.87 0.59 6.34
CA ALA A 678 23.65 1.93 6.89
C ALA A 678 24.85 2.89 6.76
N ASP A 679 26.07 2.37 6.75
CA ASP A 679 27.31 3.15 6.59
C ASP A 679 27.64 3.50 5.13
N THR A 680 26.85 2.98 4.18
CA THR A 680 27.16 2.99 2.75
C THR A 680 26.24 3.93 1.96
N ASN A 681 26.81 4.63 0.97
CA ASN A 681 26.06 5.41 -0.01
C ASN A 681 25.99 4.61 -1.33
N PRO A 682 24.80 4.18 -1.80
CA PRO A 682 24.67 3.32 -2.98
C PRO A 682 25.21 3.98 -4.27
N TYR A 683 25.27 5.31 -4.33
CA TYR A 683 25.86 6.04 -5.47
C TYR A 683 27.39 6.07 -5.44
N GLU A 684 28.03 5.94 -4.28
CA GLU A 684 29.47 5.68 -4.20
C GLU A 684 29.80 4.23 -4.63
N VAL A 685 29.01 3.24 -4.22
CA VAL A 685 29.18 1.81 -4.61
C VAL A 685 29.06 1.64 -6.14
N LEU A 686 28.05 2.26 -6.76
CA LEU A 686 27.87 2.27 -8.21
C LEU A 686 28.89 3.15 -8.96
N GLY A 687 29.80 3.85 -8.26
CA GLY A 687 30.84 4.69 -8.86
C GLY A 687 30.31 5.95 -9.55
N LEU A 688 29.12 6.43 -9.16
CA LEU A 688 28.49 7.64 -9.68
C LEU A 688 28.90 8.88 -8.86
N LEU A 689 29.15 8.71 -7.56
CA LEU A 689 29.85 9.68 -6.72
C LEU A 689 31.33 9.32 -6.57
N ASN A 690 32.17 10.33 -6.29
CA ASN A 690 33.56 10.11 -5.91
C ASN A 690 33.62 9.93 -4.41
N SER A 691 34.15 8.79 -3.93
CA SER A 691 34.10 8.50 -2.50
C SER A 691 34.73 9.57 -1.63
N SER A 692 33.97 10.03 -0.64
CA SER A 692 34.26 11.19 0.20
C SER A 692 35.42 10.91 1.17
N GLY A 693 36.64 10.96 0.62
CA GLY A 693 37.87 10.47 1.25
C GLY A 693 38.06 10.89 2.70
N SER A 694 37.94 9.93 3.61
CA SER A 694 37.80 10.13 5.06
C SER A 694 38.81 11.12 5.66
N VAL A 695 38.28 12.26 6.13
CA VAL A 695 39.06 13.32 6.76
C VAL A 695 39.42 12.93 8.20
N SER A 696 40.43 12.08 8.32
CA SER A 696 41.03 11.72 9.61
C SER A 696 41.65 12.93 10.31
N THR A 697 41.08 13.34 11.46
CA THR A 697 41.64 14.33 12.39
C THR A 697 41.45 13.94 13.84
#